data_AF-A0A3P0X7M1-F1
#
_entry.id   AF-A0A3P0X7M1-F1
#
_cell.length_a   1.000
_cell.length_b   1.000
_cell.length_c   1.000
_cell.angle_alpha   90.00
_cell.angle_beta   90.00
_cell.angle_gamma   90.00
#
_symmetry.space_group_name_H-M   'P 1'
#
loop_
_entity.id
_entity.type
_entity.pdbx_description
1 polymer ?
#
loop_
_entity_poly.entity_id
_entity_poly.type
_entity_poly.pdbx_seq_one_letter_code
_entity_poly.pdbx_strand_id
1 'polypeptide(L)'
;MKSRSRRLTVVAAAILVSCTPQCALASNGSAVRAEWPIQDMPNLLDLHHEPASPSDRSPAMFFDQGAWHGYALPSIADASTGFIGPFLGATGGGLWTGGRFAVLTLHDATTGKAIPLAACDDGGVALAGALVRNACGAGIAATETLFYASASTTLVHVTLRADHPTLVRVSLGGTQPGNVLAAGDSLTEKVPGIEVQPAHSQGGSYSFTLPDATRLEAHTPATLYLEQTYLPGTSGARLQPWTGDPEEAWALAGERWQHYLQKSAQLLPALTHRDDVRRINRKAVITLLGNWRAPLGDLQHAGLFPSYSNPDFNAFWAWDSWKHAAALARFAPELAKDQVRALFDCQLPDGMIPDKISRSRAENNLRDSKPPLAAWAVSAIYTQTHDRAFVAEMFDRLYHYHQWWYTSRDHDHNGLAEYGATDGTLEAARWESGMDNAVRFDHARMLKNTDAAWSLDQESVDLNCYLYQEKLELADMAALLGKNTLAQRLRKEAADLRKRIQQVFYDASAGYFFDVHLGDQSRIRAYGPEGWIPLWTKVASQEQATRAIAIMSDPDKFDTHFPFPTLAKDDPLFTPGAGYWRGPVWIDQAVFAIQGMENYSAAATVHRMRDKLLSNSPGLSGAEPFRETYNPVTGAGQNSFNFSWSAAEYYLLIHPRR
;
A
#
# COMPACT_ATOMS: atom_id res chain seq x y z
N MET A 1 10.22 13.98 -82.65
CA MET A 1 9.42 15.16 -82.26
C MET A 1 9.05 15.07 -80.78
N LYS A 2 9.55 16.03 -79.99
CA LYS A 2 9.07 16.52 -78.67
C LYS A 2 8.65 15.51 -77.59
N SER A 3 9.60 15.23 -76.69
CA SER A 3 9.53 15.38 -75.23
C SER A 3 8.16 15.72 -74.60
N ARG A 4 7.73 14.90 -73.63
CA ARG A 4 7.02 15.36 -72.43
C ARG A 4 7.45 14.57 -71.18
N SER A 5 7.82 15.33 -70.17
CA SER A 5 8.23 14.96 -68.81
C SER A 5 7.08 14.39 -67.97
N ARG A 6 7.39 13.41 -67.11
CA ARG A 6 6.77 13.29 -65.79
C ARG A 6 7.86 12.91 -64.77
N ARG A 7 8.09 13.80 -63.81
CA ARG A 7 8.89 13.56 -62.62
C ARG A 7 8.08 12.64 -61.69
N LEU A 8 8.65 11.51 -61.29
CA LEU A 8 8.20 10.76 -60.12
C LEU A 8 9.22 10.98 -59.01
N THR A 9 8.77 11.57 -57.92
CA THR A 9 9.51 11.67 -56.65
C THR A 9 9.50 10.28 -55.99
N VAL A 10 10.65 9.64 -55.88
CA VAL A 10 10.82 8.41 -55.10
C VAL A 10 11.16 8.83 -53.67
N VAL A 11 10.23 8.63 -52.75
CA VAL A 11 10.49 8.67 -51.31
C VAL A 11 11.14 7.34 -50.93
N ALA A 12 12.42 7.39 -50.58
CA ALA A 12 13.16 6.24 -50.07
C ALA A 12 12.70 5.95 -48.63
N ALA A 13 11.88 4.92 -48.45
CA ALA A 13 11.62 4.33 -47.14
C ALA A 13 12.84 3.46 -46.78
N ALA A 14 13.70 3.97 -45.90
CA ALA A 14 14.75 3.19 -45.27
C ALA A 14 14.10 2.23 -44.25
N ILE A 15 13.95 0.97 -44.63
CA ILE A 15 13.66 -0.12 -43.70
C ILE A 15 14.97 -0.40 -42.95
N LEU A 16 15.12 0.22 -41.77
CA LEU A 16 16.11 -0.19 -40.78
C LEU A 16 15.68 -1.56 -40.24
N VAL A 17 16.23 -2.63 -40.82
CA VAL A 17 16.19 -3.96 -40.22
C VAL A 17 17.15 -3.94 -39.03
N SER A 18 16.62 -3.70 -37.83
CA SER A 18 17.33 -3.96 -36.58
C SER A 18 17.43 -5.47 -36.38
N CYS A 19 18.57 -6.06 -36.77
CA CYS A 19 18.91 -7.41 -36.36
C CYS A 19 19.33 -7.39 -34.88
N THR A 20 18.38 -7.58 -33.97
CA THR A 20 18.68 -8.13 -32.64
C THR A 20 18.65 -9.66 -32.75
N PRO A 21 19.65 -10.39 -32.25
CA PRO A 21 19.58 -11.84 -32.24
C PRO A 21 18.55 -12.26 -31.19
N GLN A 22 17.35 -12.58 -31.64
CA GLN A 22 16.34 -13.25 -30.83
C GLN A 22 16.88 -14.65 -30.45
N CYS A 23 17.14 -14.85 -29.16
CA CYS A 23 17.48 -16.15 -28.61
C CYS A 23 16.22 -17.04 -28.68
N ALA A 24 16.12 -17.85 -29.73
CA ALA A 24 15.01 -18.77 -29.92
C ALA A 24 15.23 -20.03 -29.08
N LEU A 25 14.74 -20.04 -27.84
CA LEU A 25 14.59 -21.24 -27.03
C LEU A 25 13.13 -21.39 -26.60
N ALA A 26 12.32 -22.00 -27.46
CA ALA A 26 11.04 -22.56 -27.10
C ALA A 26 10.78 -23.88 -27.83
N SER A 27 10.18 -24.82 -27.09
CA SER A 27 9.70 -26.16 -27.47
C SER A 27 10.70 -27.34 -27.42
N ASN A 28 10.67 -28.09 -26.31
CA ASN A 28 10.00 -29.40 -26.28
C ASN A 28 10.00 -30.01 -24.87
N GLY A 29 8.86 -30.60 -24.51
CA GLY A 29 8.56 -31.05 -23.16
C GLY A 29 9.27 -32.34 -22.75
N SER A 30 9.91 -32.30 -21.59
CA SER A 30 9.79 -33.31 -20.52
C SER A 30 10.39 -32.70 -19.24
N ALA A 31 9.55 -32.51 -18.21
CA ALA A 31 9.87 -32.00 -16.87
C ALA A 31 10.90 -30.84 -16.76
N VAL A 32 10.49 -29.62 -17.13
CA VAL A 32 11.23 -28.38 -16.80
C VAL A 32 10.25 -27.32 -16.28
N ARG A 33 10.14 -27.20 -14.95
CA ARG A 33 9.70 -25.99 -14.21
C ARG A 33 10.91 -25.60 -13.32
N ALA A 34 11.21 -24.34 -13.05
CA ALA A 34 10.31 -23.21 -12.97
C ALA A 34 11.00 -21.87 -13.35
N GLU A 35 10.53 -21.24 -14.42
CA GLU A 35 10.44 -19.77 -14.41
C GLU A 35 9.48 -19.36 -13.28
N TRP A 36 9.61 -18.15 -12.73
CA TRP A 36 8.71 -17.66 -11.67
C TRP A 36 7.24 -17.92 -12.05
N PRO A 37 6.41 -18.51 -11.18
CA PRO A 37 5.10 -19.04 -11.59
C PRO A 37 4.09 -17.98 -12.03
N ILE A 38 4.35 -16.70 -11.75
CA ILE A 38 3.43 -15.60 -12.01
C ILE A 38 4.06 -14.62 -13.01
N GLN A 39 3.71 -14.79 -14.28
CA GLN A 39 4.21 -13.96 -15.38
C GLN A 39 3.21 -12.88 -15.85
N ASP A 40 2.00 -12.87 -15.29
CA ASP A 40 0.93 -11.97 -15.72
C ASP A 40 1.10 -10.54 -15.19
N MET A 41 0.87 -9.57 -16.09
CA MET A 41 1.01 -8.13 -15.87
C MET A 41 2.36 -7.72 -15.24
N PRO A 42 3.48 -7.92 -15.95
CA PRO A 42 4.78 -7.41 -15.49
C PRO A 42 4.80 -5.88 -15.42
N ASN A 43 5.73 -5.34 -14.62
CA ASN A 43 6.05 -3.92 -14.54
C ASN A 43 4.83 -3.03 -14.23
N LEU A 44 3.99 -3.48 -13.30
CA LEU A 44 2.87 -2.68 -12.78
C LEU A 44 3.33 -1.51 -11.93
N LEU A 45 4.51 -1.61 -11.34
CA LEU A 45 5.26 -0.49 -10.78
C LEU A 45 6.61 -0.45 -11.50
N ASP A 46 7.11 0.75 -11.79
CA ASP A 46 8.48 0.88 -12.25
C ASP A 46 9.43 0.73 -11.05
N LEU A 47 10.14 -0.40 -11.02
CA LEU A 47 11.11 -0.75 -9.98
C LEU A 47 12.55 -0.61 -10.49
N HIS A 48 12.79 0.02 -11.64
CA HIS A 48 14.13 0.35 -12.12
C HIS A 48 14.62 1.63 -11.43
N HIS A 49 15.74 1.53 -10.73
CA HIS A 49 16.26 2.65 -9.98
C HIS A 49 17.76 2.55 -9.70
N GLU A 50 18.46 3.67 -9.88
CA GLU A 50 19.81 3.89 -9.40
C GLU A 50 19.75 5.02 -8.34
N PRO A 51 19.94 4.71 -7.04
CA PRO A 51 19.79 5.71 -5.99
C PRO A 51 20.80 6.83 -6.10
N ALA A 52 20.30 8.06 -6.19
CA ALA A 52 21.15 9.25 -6.26
C ALA A 52 21.89 9.52 -4.93
N SER A 53 21.36 8.98 -3.82
CA SER A 53 21.96 9.04 -2.49
C SER A 53 21.47 7.87 -1.61
N PRO A 54 22.14 7.56 -0.49
CA PRO A 54 21.64 6.57 0.47
C PRO A 54 20.21 6.84 0.95
N SER A 55 19.79 8.10 1.03
CA SER A 55 18.45 8.50 1.48
C SER A 55 17.43 8.65 0.34
N ASP A 56 17.76 8.26 -0.89
CA ASP A 56 16.83 8.40 -2.03
C ASP A 56 15.65 7.42 -1.91
N ARG A 57 14.45 7.97 -1.77
CA ARG A 57 13.18 7.24 -1.63
C ARG A 57 12.12 7.64 -2.65
N SER A 58 12.54 8.45 -3.62
CA SER A 58 11.70 8.82 -4.77
C SER A 58 11.16 7.65 -5.60
N PRO A 59 11.75 6.43 -5.65
CA PRO A 59 11.27 5.33 -6.48
C PRO A 59 10.40 4.33 -5.72
N ALA A 60 9.72 3.48 -6.48
CA ALA A 60 9.16 2.25 -5.96
C ALA A 60 10.26 1.19 -5.79
N MET A 61 10.14 0.39 -4.74
CA MET A 61 11.08 -0.66 -4.35
C MET A 61 10.35 -1.97 -4.13
N PHE A 62 11.05 -3.09 -4.33
CA PHE A 62 10.51 -4.41 -4.09
C PHE A 62 10.72 -4.85 -2.63
N PHE A 63 9.61 -4.94 -1.91
CA PHE A 63 9.48 -5.54 -0.57
C PHE A 63 8.44 -6.66 -0.61
N ASP A 64 8.60 -7.66 0.26
CA ASP A 64 7.60 -8.71 0.47
C ASP A 64 7.80 -9.32 1.88
N GLN A 65 6.88 -10.18 2.31
CA GLN A 65 6.96 -10.94 3.58
C GLN A 65 7.09 -10.07 4.85
N GLY A 66 6.76 -8.78 4.78
CA GLY A 66 6.94 -7.87 5.90
C GLY A 66 8.40 -7.44 6.10
N ALA A 67 9.27 -7.64 5.11
CA ALA A 67 10.68 -7.38 5.25
C ALA A 67 10.99 -5.91 5.52
N TRP A 68 12.06 -5.70 6.29
CA TRP A 68 12.62 -4.38 6.60
C TRP A 68 13.77 -4.00 5.66
N HIS A 69 13.96 -4.75 4.58
CA HIS A 69 14.88 -4.45 3.51
C HIS A 69 14.23 -4.65 2.15
N GLY A 70 14.69 -3.91 1.14
CA GLY A 70 14.09 -3.82 -0.20
C GLY A 70 15.13 -3.81 -1.32
N TYR A 71 14.71 -4.08 -2.55
CA TYR A 71 15.61 -4.10 -3.72
C TYR A 71 14.98 -3.39 -4.92
N ALA A 72 15.81 -3.06 -5.90
CA ALA A 72 15.37 -2.52 -7.18
C ALA A 72 16.07 -3.24 -8.34
N LEU A 73 15.47 -3.11 -9.52
CA LEU A 73 16.16 -3.37 -10.79
C LEU A 73 17.12 -2.21 -11.06
N PRO A 74 18.29 -2.43 -11.67
CA PRO A 74 19.14 -1.33 -12.12
C PRO A 74 18.48 -0.58 -13.28
N SER A 75 19.15 0.47 -13.78
CA SER A 75 18.69 1.17 -14.99
C SER A 75 18.48 0.20 -16.18
N ILE A 76 17.48 0.46 -17.02
CA ILE A 76 17.20 -0.35 -18.23
C ILE A 76 18.42 -0.45 -19.16
N ALA A 77 19.29 0.57 -19.17
CA ALA A 77 20.51 0.57 -19.98
C ALA A 77 21.65 -0.28 -19.37
N ASP A 78 21.48 -0.81 -18.16
CA ASP A 78 22.50 -1.57 -17.45
C ASP A 78 22.59 -3.01 -17.98
N ALA A 79 23.70 -3.30 -18.66
CA ALA A 79 23.93 -4.59 -19.29
C ALA A 79 24.50 -5.66 -18.35
N SER A 80 24.82 -5.35 -17.09
CA SER A 80 25.41 -6.33 -16.16
C SER A 80 24.33 -7.19 -15.49
N THR A 81 24.73 -8.26 -14.82
CA THR A 81 23.89 -9.10 -13.94
C THR A 81 23.67 -8.45 -12.57
N GLY A 82 22.78 -9.03 -11.75
CA GLY A 82 22.50 -8.64 -10.36
C GLY A 82 21.44 -7.54 -10.19
N PHE A 83 21.19 -7.14 -8.95
CA PHE A 83 20.16 -6.17 -8.55
C PHE A 83 20.78 -4.98 -7.80
N ILE A 84 19.97 -3.96 -7.53
CA ILE A 84 20.33 -2.83 -6.65
C ILE A 84 19.83 -3.11 -5.24
N GLY A 85 20.69 -2.87 -4.24
CA GLY A 85 20.32 -2.89 -2.83
C GLY A 85 21.28 -3.67 -1.92
N PRO A 86 20.84 -3.95 -0.68
CA PRO A 86 19.49 -3.66 -0.18
C PRO A 86 19.27 -2.17 0.20
N PHE A 87 18.02 -1.73 0.16
CA PHE A 87 17.52 -0.63 0.97
C PHE A 87 17.21 -1.15 2.37
N LEU A 88 17.64 -0.49 3.43
CA LEU A 88 17.49 -0.91 4.82
C LEU A 88 16.47 0.00 5.54
N GLY A 89 15.20 -0.41 5.56
CA GLY A 89 14.06 0.36 6.07
C GLY A 89 14.05 0.60 7.59
N ALA A 90 14.73 -0.24 8.36
CA ALA A 90 14.84 -0.09 9.82
C ALA A 90 16.01 0.82 10.26
N THR A 91 17.00 1.02 9.39
CA THR A 91 18.25 1.76 9.66
C THR A 91 18.08 3.24 9.33
N GLY A 92 18.27 4.15 10.30
CA GLY A 92 18.25 5.60 10.05
C GLY A 92 16.95 6.10 9.41
N GLY A 93 15.85 5.39 9.65
CA GLY A 93 14.56 5.61 9.03
C GLY A 93 14.40 5.05 7.62
N GLY A 94 15.43 4.47 7.00
CA GLY A 94 15.45 3.92 5.63
C GLY A 94 16.63 4.41 4.78
N LEU A 95 17.61 3.54 4.48
CA LEU A 95 18.82 3.89 3.71
C LEU A 95 19.25 2.80 2.71
N TRP A 96 19.57 3.17 1.48
CA TRP A 96 20.28 2.32 0.52
C TRP A 96 21.71 2.07 0.98
N THR A 97 22.16 0.81 0.87
CA THR A 97 23.58 0.46 0.97
C THR A 97 24.40 1.01 -0.20
N GLY A 98 23.73 1.47 -1.27
CA GLY A 98 24.33 2.03 -2.49
C GLY A 98 24.98 0.98 -3.39
N GLY A 99 24.68 -0.29 -3.16
CA GLY A 99 25.44 -1.40 -3.73
C GLY A 99 24.73 -2.25 -4.79
N ARG A 100 25.55 -2.97 -5.57
CA ARG A 100 25.13 -4.11 -6.37
C ARG A 100 25.02 -5.37 -5.50
N PHE A 101 24.00 -6.17 -5.77
CA PHE A 101 23.75 -7.44 -5.10
C PHE A 101 23.56 -8.55 -6.13
N ALA A 102 24.06 -9.75 -5.82
CA ALA A 102 23.92 -10.95 -6.66
C ALA A 102 24.45 -10.80 -8.10
N VAL A 103 25.58 -10.13 -8.30
CA VAL A 103 26.27 -10.06 -9.60
C VAL A 103 26.85 -11.43 -9.95
N LEU A 104 26.33 -12.06 -10.99
CA LEU A 104 26.86 -13.30 -11.57
C LEU A 104 28.07 -13.03 -12.48
N THR A 105 29.16 -13.75 -12.23
CA THR A 105 30.31 -13.85 -13.14
C THR A 105 30.63 -15.29 -13.47
N LEU A 106 30.99 -15.54 -14.73
CA LEU A 106 31.35 -16.86 -15.25
C LEU A 106 32.76 -16.84 -15.81
N HIS A 107 33.52 -17.90 -15.53
CA HIS A 107 34.80 -18.17 -16.17
C HIS A 107 34.78 -19.57 -16.76
N ASP A 108 35.41 -19.77 -17.91
CA ASP A 108 35.69 -21.09 -18.43
C ASP A 108 36.62 -21.82 -17.45
N ALA A 109 36.19 -22.98 -16.94
CA ALA A 109 36.93 -23.68 -15.90
C ALA A 109 38.26 -24.27 -16.37
N THR A 110 38.43 -24.44 -17.68
CA THR A 110 39.63 -25.03 -18.30
C THR A 110 40.67 -23.96 -18.61
N THR A 111 40.23 -22.83 -19.17
CA THR A 111 41.11 -21.75 -19.64
C THR A 111 41.24 -20.60 -18.65
N GLY A 112 40.33 -20.50 -17.68
CA GLY A 112 40.24 -19.39 -16.72
C GLY A 112 39.72 -18.07 -17.32
N LYS A 113 39.44 -18.04 -18.63
CA LYS A 113 38.97 -16.83 -19.32
C LYS A 113 37.56 -16.48 -18.87
N ALA A 114 37.30 -15.19 -18.68
CA ALA A 114 35.97 -14.69 -18.39
C ALA A 114 35.02 -15.00 -19.56
N ILE A 115 33.81 -15.43 -19.22
CA ILE A 115 32.70 -15.60 -20.15
C ILE A 115 31.79 -14.37 -19.96
N PRO A 116 31.87 -13.38 -20.86
CA PRO A 116 31.06 -12.18 -20.70
C PRO A 116 29.59 -12.52 -20.91
N LEU A 117 28.78 -12.19 -19.91
CA LEU A 117 27.33 -12.16 -20.01
C LEU A 117 26.88 -10.71 -20.16
N ALA A 118 25.88 -10.48 -21.00
CA ALA A 118 25.21 -9.19 -21.12
C ALA A 118 23.69 -9.38 -21.00
N ALA A 119 22.99 -8.36 -20.51
CA ALA A 119 21.53 -8.36 -20.48
C ALA A 119 20.96 -8.74 -21.86
N CYS A 120 20.02 -9.68 -21.87
CA CYS A 120 19.32 -10.12 -23.08
C CYS A 120 17.80 -9.90 -23.00
N ASP A 121 17.36 -9.15 -22.00
CA ASP A 121 16.02 -8.61 -21.85
C ASP A 121 16.04 -7.07 -21.83
N ASP A 122 14.85 -6.46 -21.79
CA ASP A 122 14.66 -5.01 -21.76
C ASP A 122 14.89 -4.42 -20.35
N GLY A 123 16.02 -4.77 -19.70
CA GLY A 123 16.43 -4.18 -18.41
C GLY A 123 15.99 -4.94 -17.16
N GLY A 124 15.38 -6.11 -17.31
CA GLY A 124 14.75 -6.88 -16.24
C GLY A 124 13.26 -6.59 -16.08
N VAL A 125 12.60 -7.38 -15.22
CA VAL A 125 11.14 -7.36 -15.06
C VAL A 125 10.76 -7.49 -13.59
N ALA A 126 9.85 -6.61 -13.16
CA ALA A 126 9.14 -6.73 -11.88
C ALA A 126 7.86 -7.55 -12.07
N LEU A 127 7.79 -8.69 -11.38
CA LEU A 127 6.63 -9.57 -11.34
C LEU A 127 5.95 -9.47 -9.97
N ALA A 128 4.73 -9.98 -9.86
CA ALA A 128 4.10 -10.15 -8.56
C ALA A 128 4.92 -11.14 -7.72
N GLY A 129 5.63 -10.62 -6.72
CA GLY A 129 6.45 -11.40 -5.79
C GLY A 129 7.88 -11.68 -6.20
N ALA A 130 8.38 -11.13 -7.31
CA ALA A 130 9.77 -11.32 -7.72
C ALA A 130 10.31 -10.20 -8.61
N LEU A 131 11.63 -10.03 -8.62
CA LEU A 131 12.37 -9.32 -9.66
C LEU A 131 13.13 -10.34 -10.50
N VAL A 132 13.12 -10.19 -11.82
CA VAL A 132 13.77 -11.12 -12.76
C VAL A 132 14.72 -10.36 -13.66
N ARG A 133 15.90 -10.92 -13.91
CA ARG A 133 16.85 -10.44 -14.92
C ARG A 133 17.40 -11.60 -15.74
N ASN A 134 17.63 -11.35 -17.02
CA ASN A 134 18.18 -12.34 -17.93
C ASN A 134 19.46 -11.80 -18.57
N ALA A 135 20.50 -12.62 -18.55
CA ALA A 135 21.77 -12.32 -19.20
C ALA A 135 22.20 -13.50 -20.08
N CYS A 136 22.78 -13.20 -21.23
CA CYS A 136 23.16 -14.19 -22.21
C CYS A 136 24.57 -13.89 -22.74
N GLY A 137 25.33 -14.93 -23.08
CA GLY A 137 26.66 -14.77 -23.66
C GLY A 137 27.34 -16.12 -23.92
N ALA A 138 28.07 -16.22 -25.04
CA ALA A 138 28.84 -17.40 -25.41
C ALA A 138 28.07 -18.74 -25.36
N GLY A 139 26.80 -18.75 -25.77
CA GLY A 139 25.94 -19.96 -25.74
C GLY A 139 25.46 -20.35 -24.34
N ILE A 140 25.56 -19.45 -23.36
CA ILE A 140 25.01 -19.60 -22.01
C ILE A 140 23.93 -18.53 -21.80
N ALA A 141 22.78 -18.95 -21.28
CA ALA A 141 21.73 -18.10 -20.76
C ALA A 141 21.68 -18.23 -19.23
N ALA A 142 21.56 -17.10 -18.55
CA ALA A 142 21.45 -16.98 -17.11
C ALA A 142 20.19 -16.19 -16.76
N THR A 143 19.39 -16.72 -15.84
CA THR A 143 18.21 -16.04 -15.28
C THR A 143 18.40 -15.89 -13.78
N GLU A 144 18.32 -14.66 -13.28
CA GLU A 144 18.39 -14.33 -11.86
C GLU A 144 16.98 -13.91 -11.41
N THR A 145 16.42 -14.59 -10.42
CA THR A 145 15.11 -14.26 -9.83
C THR A 145 15.25 -13.99 -8.35
N LEU A 146 15.01 -12.75 -7.94
CA LEU A 146 15.04 -12.30 -6.55
C LEU A 146 13.64 -12.38 -5.93
N PHE A 147 13.51 -13.08 -4.80
CA PHE A 147 12.26 -13.24 -4.03
C PHE A 147 12.54 -13.36 -2.52
N TYR A 148 11.50 -13.25 -1.69
CA TYR A 148 11.64 -13.33 -0.23
C TYR A 148 11.26 -14.70 0.32
N ALA A 149 12.18 -15.29 1.10
CA ALA A 149 11.92 -16.50 1.87
C ALA A 149 11.22 -16.19 3.20
N SER A 150 11.57 -15.05 3.82
CA SER A 150 10.99 -14.58 5.08
C SER A 150 11.12 -13.05 5.19
N ALA A 151 10.61 -12.47 6.29
CA ALA A 151 10.81 -11.05 6.63
C ALA A 151 12.30 -10.66 6.82
N SER A 152 13.18 -11.61 7.12
CA SER A 152 14.62 -11.35 7.32
C SER A 152 15.46 -11.66 6.09
N THR A 153 14.94 -12.44 5.15
CA THR A 153 15.79 -13.18 4.20
C THR A 153 15.25 -13.14 2.77
N THR A 154 16.12 -12.72 1.87
CA THR A 154 15.91 -12.71 0.42
C THR A 154 16.78 -13.78 -0.22
N LEU A 155 16.25 -14.42 -1.27
CA LEU A 155 16.96 -15.39 -2.09
C LEU A 155 17.03 -14.88 -3.53
N VAL A 156 18.18 -15.09 -4.18
CA VAL A 156 18.32 -14.98 -5.63
C VAL A 156 18.50 -16.38 -6.19
N HIS A 157 17.48 -16.86 -6.89
CA HIS A 157 17.53 -18.12 -7.65
C HIS A 157 18.17 -17.85 -9.01
N VAL A 158 19.32 -18.47 -9.26
CA VAL A 158 20.09 -18.34 -10.50
C VAL A 158 19.96 -19.63 -11.28
N THR A 159 19.42 -19.55 -12.50
CA THR A 159 19.35 -20.67 -13.44
C THR A 159 20.34 -20.44 -14.58
N LEU A 160 21.24 -21.40 -14.82
CA LEU A 160 22.17 -21.41 -15.94
C LEU A 160 21.76 -22.48 -16.95
N ARG A 161 21.72 -22.13 -18.23
CA ARG A 161 21.48 -23.06 -19.35
C ARG A 161 22.55 -22.85 -20.40
N ALA A 162 23.15 -23.94 -20.86
CA ALA A 162 24.14 -23.89 -21.94
C ALA A 162 23.60 -24.60 -23.19
N ASP A 163 23.91 -24.08 -24.37
CA ASP A 163 23.54 -24.72 -25.65
C ASP A 163 24.35 -26.00 -25.91
N HIS A 164 25.56 -26.07 -25.34
CA HIS A 164 26.47 -27.19 -25.44
C HIS A 164 27.08 -27.52 -24.07
N PRO A 165 27.55 -28.76 -23.84
CA PRO A 165 28.18 -29.11 -22.58
C PRO A 165 29.37 -28.18 -22.29
N THR A 166 29.29 -27.44 -21.19
CA THR A 166 30.27 -26.39 -20.86
C THR A 166 30.66 -26.53 -19.40
N LEU A 167 31.96 -26.40 -19.12
CA LEU A 167 32.48 -26.45 -17.75
C LEU A 167 32.85 -25.03 -17.30
N VAL A 168 32.15 -24.52 -16.29
CA VAL A 168 32.29 -23.13 -15.83
C VAL A 168 32.67 -23.06 -14.36
N ARG A 169 33.44 -22.03 -13.99
CA ARG A 169 33.52 -21.54 -12.62
C ARG A 169 32.52 -20.42 -12.46
N VAL A 170 31.63 -20.57 -11.50
CA VAL A 170 30.58 -19.63 -11.19
C VAL A 170 31.01 -18.82 -9.97
N SER A 171 30.82 -17.50 -10.03
CA SER A 171 30.90 -16.66 -8.84
C SER A 171 29.70 -15.73 -8.73
N LEU A 172 29.26 -15.48 -7.51
CA LEU A 172 28.19 -14.54 -7.18
C LEU A 172 28.75 -13.50 -6.23
N GLY A 173 28.43 -12.23 -6.43
CA GLY A 173 29.03 -11.18 -5.62
C GLY A 173 28.24 -9.90 -5.61
N GLY A 174 28.87 -8.86 -5.11
CA GLY A 174 28.27 -7.55 -4.99
C GLY A 174 29.25 -6.53 -4.46
N THR A 175 28.72 -5.42 -4.00
CA THR A 175 29.48 -4.38 -3.30
C THR A 175 29.08 -4.37 -1.84
N GLN A 176 30.06 -4.28 -0.95
CA GLN A 176 29.83 -4.19 0.47
C GLN A 176 28.95 -2.97 0.79
N PRO A 177 28.03 -3.09 1.76
CA PRO A 177 27.40 -1.92 2.34
C PRO A 177 28.53 -1.08 2.96
N GLY A 178 28.68 0.17 2.56
CA GLY A 178 29.65 1.08 3.19
C GLY A 178 29.31 1.35 4.67
N ASN A 179 29.55 2.57 5.15
CA ASN A 179 29.23 2.95 6.54
C ASN A 179 27.73 3.18 6.81
N VAL A 180 26.83 2.45 6.11
CA VAL A 180 25.38 2.65 6.16
C VAL A 180 24.72 1.84 7.29
N LEU A 181 25.28 0.68 7.64
CA LEU A 181 24.73 -0.17 8.70
C LEU A 181 24.78 0.52 10.05
N ALA A 182 23.66 0.56 10.77
CA ALA A 182 23.65 1.08 12.13
C ALA A 182 24.31 0.08 13.10
N ALA A 183 24.74 0.59 14.25
CA ALA A 183 25.29 -0.25 15.31
C ALA A 183 24.25 -1.32 15.74
N GLY A 184 24.64 -2.59 15.68
CA GLY A 184 23.80 -3.73 16.03
C GLY A 184 23.00 -4.33 14.87
N ASP A 185 22.97 -3.68 13.70
CA ASP A 185 22.45 -4.29 12.48
C ASP A 185 23.41 -5.38 11.97
N SER A 186 22.84 -6.42 11.37
CA SER A 186 23.59 -7.47 10.69
C SER A 186 23.07 -7.66 9.28
N LEU A 187 23.96 -7.62 8.29
CA LEU A 187 23.70 -7.99 6.91
C LEU A 187 24.69 -9.08 6.52
N THR A 188 24.19 -10.28 6.21
CA THR A 188 25.03 -11.44 5.91
C THR A 188 24.58 -12.13 4.64
N GLU A 189 25.53 -12.72 3.93
CA GLU A 189 25.28 -13.45 2.70
C GLU A 189 25.93 -14.82 2.70
N LYS A 190 25.31 -15.78 2.02
CA LYS A 190 25.86 -17.13 1.84
C LYS A 190 25.29 -17.79 0.58
N VAL A 191 26.00 -18.82 0.09
CA VAL A 191 25.49 -19.74 -0.93
C VAL A 191 24.97 -20.99 -0.20
N PRO A 192 23.64 -21.22 -0.10
CA PRO A 192 23.10 -22.34 0.65
C PRO A 192 23.65 -23.70 0.17
N GLY A 193 23.99 -24.57 1.12
CA GLY A 193 24.55 -25.90 0.83
C GLY A 193 26.02 -25.93 0.41
N ILE A 194 26.68 -24.77 0.28
CA ILE A 194 28.09 -24.67 -0.15
C ILE A 194 28.87 -23.89 0.89
N GLU A 195 29.89 -24.52 1.47
CA GLU A 195 30.79 -23.88 2.43
C GLU A 195 31.83 -23.03 1.68
N VAL A 196 31.50 -21.75 1.48
CA VAL A 196 32.35 -20.78 0.79
C VAL A 196 32.34 -19.44 1.52
N GLN A 197 33.52 -18.85 1.67
CA GLN A 197 33.68 -17.51 2.25
C GLN A 197 33.83 -16.46 1.13
N PRO A 198 33.31 -15.24 1.31
CA PRO A 198 33.44 -14.20 0.30
C PRO A 198 34.89 -13.71 0.22
N ALA A 199 35.43 -13.63 -0.99
CA ALA A 199 36.68 -12.92 -1.24
C ALA A 199 36.38 -11.43 -1.41
N HIS A 200 37.09 -10.56 -0.68
CA HIS A 200 36.92 -9.11 -0.73
C HIS A 200 38.00 -8.44 -1.58
N SER A 201 37.61 -7.49 -2.42
CA SER A 201 38.52 -6.66 -3.20
C SER A 201 38.81 -5.33 -2.49
N GLN A 202 39.93 -4.69 -2.84
CA GLN A 202 40.28 -3.36 -2.32
C GLN A 202 39.25 -2.27 -2.71
N GLY A 203 38.41 -2.52 -3.72
CA GLY A 203 37.35 -1.60 -4.16
C GLY A 203 36.03 -1.78 -3.41
N GLY A 204 36.01 -2.58 -2.34
CA GLY A 204 34.79 -2.83 -1.56
C GLY A 204 33.81 -3.79 -2.25
N SER A 205 34.21 -4.50 -3.30
CA SER A 205 33.41 -5.61 -3.84
C SER A 205 33.71 -6.93 -3.12
N TYR A 206 32.76 -7.85 -3.14
CA TYR A 206 32.94 -9.20 -2.63
C TYR A 206 32.43 -10.24 -3.64
N SER A 207 32.95 -11.46 -3.57
CA SER A 207 32.48 -12.56 -4.41
C SER A 207 32.66 -13.92 -3.74
N PHE A 208 31.64 -14.75 -3.84
CA PHE A 208 31.64 -16.17 -3.54
C PHE A 208 31.91 -16.93 -4.84
N THR A 209 33.10 -17.51 -4.98
CA THR A 209 33.42 -18.43 -6.08
C THR A 209 33.15 -19.85 -5.64
N LEU A 210 32.30 -20.58 -6.37
CA LEU A 210 32.05 -21.99 -6.05
C LEU A 210 33.36 -22.79 -6.09
N PRO A 211 33.61 -23.68 -5.10
CA PRO A 211 34.88 -24.40 -4.98
C PRO A 211 35.10 -25.35 -6.17
N ASP A 212 34.03 -25.99 -6.64
CA ASP A 212 34.05 -26.93 -7.74
C ASP A 212 33.56 -26.28 -9.04
N ALA A 213 34.16 -26.69 -10.16
CA ALA A 213 33.68 -26.30 -11.47
C ALA A 213 32.29 -26.92 -11.72
N THR A 214 31.35 -26.09 -12.17
CA THR A 214 29.98 -26.51 -12.50
C THR A 214 29.94 -26.99 -13.94
N ARG A 215 29.55 -28.25 -14.13
CA ARG A 215 29.31 -28.81 -15.46
C ARG A 215 27.87 -28.52 -15.88
N LEU A 216 27.73 -27.69 -16.90
CA LEU A 216 26.44 -27.42 -17.53
C LEU A 216 26.25 -28.45 -18.66
N GLU A 217 25.22 -29.29 -18.54
CA GLU A 217 24.82 -30.17 -19.65
C GLU A 217 23.98 -29.38 -20.66
N ALA A 218 24.05 -29.76 -21.94
CA ALA A 218 23.31 -29.08 -22.99
C ALA A 218 21.80 -29.05 -22.67
N HIS A 219 21.23 -27.84 -22.71
CA HIS A 219 19.82 -27.53 -22.48
C HIS A 219 19.23 -27.97 -21.12
N THR A 220 20.07 -28.46 -20.21
CA THR A 220 19.67 -28.85 -18.86
C THR A 220 19.99 -27.71 -17.89
N PRO A 221 19.01 -27.20 -17.12
CA PRO A 221 19.27 -26.11 -16.20
C PRO A 221 20.13 -26.59 -15.03
N ALA A 222 21.11 -25.78 -14.64
CA ALA A 222 21.77 -25.85 -13.34
C ALA A 222 21.27 -24.69 -12.48
N THR A 223 20.90 -24.98 -11.24
CA THR A 223 20.37 -23.98 -10.30
C THR A 223 21.33 -23.75 -9.14
N LEU A 224 21.40 -22.51 -8.69
CA LEU A 224 22.05 -22.14 -7.43
C LEU A 224 21.31 -20.97 -6.78
N TYR A 225 21.54 -20.79 -5.48
CA TYR A 225 20.93 -19.72 -4.71
C TYR A 225 21.99 -18.82 -4.07
N LEU A 226 21.72 -17.52 -4.02
CA LEU A 226 22.37 -16.60 -3.08
C LEU A 226 21.35 -16.19 -2.03
N GLU A 227 21.70 -16.31 -0.76
CA GLU A 227 20.89 -15.84 0.35
C GLU A 227 21.49 -14.55 0.91
N GLN A 228 20.66 -13.52 1.10
CA GLN A 228 20.98 -12.34 1.89
C GLN A 228 20.00 -12.24 3.07
N THR A 229 20.55 -12.16 4.28
CA THR A 229 19.79 -12.03 5.53
C THR A 229 20.12 -10.69 6.19
N TYR A 230 19.10 -9.90 6.47
CA TYR A 230 19.17 -8.64 7.21
C TYR A 230 18.44 -8.77 8.55
N LEU A 231 19.13 -8.43 9.62
CA LEU A 231 18.62 -8.42 10.99
C LEU A 231 18.88 -7.04 11.60
N PRO A 232 17.85 -6.19 11.72
CA PRO A 232 17.98 -4.89 12.37
C PRO A 232 18.33 -5.04 13.86
N GLY A 233 19.25 -4.20 14.34
CA GLY A 233 19.54 -4.05 15.76
C GLY A 233 18.37 -3.39 16.48
N THR A 234 17.74 -4.10 17.42
CA THR A 234 16.60 -3.57 18.17
C THR A 234 16.44 -4.17 19.57
N SER A 235 15.78 -3.42 20.45
CA SER A 235 15.23 -3.89 21.72
C SER A 235 13.77 -4.31 21.52
N GLY A 236 13.35 -5.47 22.04
CA GLY A 236 11.97 -5.97 21.89
C GLY A 236 11.85 -7.09 20.85
N ALA A 237 10.80 -7.08 20.03
CA ALA A 237 10.57 -8.04 18.96
C ALA A 237 11.71 -8.02 17.94
N ARG A 238 12.18 -9.21 17.54
CA ARG A 238 13.33 -9.38 16.65
C ARG A 238 12.99 -10.34 15.53
N LEU A 239 13.41 -9.99 14.32
CA LEU A 239 13.45 -10.93 13.22
C LEU A 239 14.42 -12.06 13.55
N GLN A 240 14.05 -13.27 13.15
CA GLN A 240 14.90 -14.44 13.28
C GLN A 240 15.52 -14.77 11.92
N PRO A 241 16.77 -15.25 11.87
CA PRO A 241 17.33 -15.79 10.65
C PRO A 241 16.45 -16.90 10.10
N TRP A 242 16.23 -16.92 8.79
CA TRP A 242 15.53 -18.02 8.14
C TRP A 242 16.43 -19.27 8.05
N THR A 243 15.84 -20.44 8.30
CA THR A 243 16.56 -21.73 8.35
C THR A 243 15.94 -22.80 7.44
N GLY A 244 15.15 -22.39 6.46
CA GLY A 244 14.44 -23.32 5.56
C GLY A 244 15.28 -23.79 4.37
N ASP A 245 14.63 -24.55 3.50
CA ASP A 245 15.20 -24.99 2.22
C ASP A 245 14.87 -23.99 1.08
N PRO A 246 15.83 -23.58 0.23
CA PRO A 246 15.59 -22.58 -0.83
C PRO A 246 14.59 -23.01 -1.90
N GLU A 247 14.54 -24.30 -2.26
CA GLU A 247 13.60 -24.81 -3.27
C GLU A 247 12.18 -24.85 -2.69
N GLU A 248 12.03 -25.24 -1.43
CA GLU A 248 10.76 -25.13 -0.71
C GLU A 248 10.31 -23.67 -0.60
N ALA A 249 11.21 -22.75 -0.26
CA ALA A 249 10.89 -21.32 -0.20
C ALA A 249 10.44 -20.76 -1.55
N TRP A 250 11.03 -21.20 -2.66
CA TRP A 250 10.60 -20.82 -4.01
C TRP A 250 9.15 -21.24 -4.27
N ALA A 251 8.82 -22.50 -3.97
CA ALA A 251 7.47 -23.03 -4.16
C ALA A 251 6.44 -22.27 -3.29
N LEU A 252 6.73 -22.10 -2.00
CA LEU A 252 5.85 -21.42 -1.04
C LEU A 252 5.64 -19.94 -1.40
N ALA A 253 6.68 -19.24 -1.87
CA ALA A 253 6.56 -17.85 -2.29
C ALA A 253 5.64 -17.72 -3.52
N GLY A 254 5.79 -18.61 -4.50
CA GLY A 254 4.92 -18.68 -5.66
C GLY A 254 3.46 -18.98 -5.30
N GLU A 255 3.22 -19.98 -4.46
CA GLU A 255 1.89 -20.37 -3.99
C GLU A 255 1.20 -19.24 -3.21
N ARG A 256 1.93 -18.56 -2.31
CA ARG A 256 1.41 -17.43 -1.54
C ARG A 256 0.97 -16.28 -2.44
N TRP A 257 1.79 -15.87 -3.39
CA TRP A 257 1.38 -14.83 -4.33
C TRP A 257 0.22 -15.27 -5.20
N GLN A 258 0.23 -16.51 -5.71
CA GLN A 258 -0.90 -17.03 -6.47
C GLN A 258 -2.20 -16.99 -5.64
N HIS A 259 -2.13 -17.30 -4.36
CA HIS A 259 -3.27 -17.21 -3.43
C HIS A 259 -3.81 -15.78 -3.33
N TYR A 260 -2.95 -14.79 -3.06
CA TYR A 260 -3.37 -13.38 -2.98
C TYR A 260 -4.08 -12.92 -4.25
N LEU A 261 -3.55 -13.33 -5.40
CA LEU A 261 -4.03 -12.93 -6.71
C LEU A 261 -5.34 -13.63 -7.09
N GLN A 262 -5.51 -14.89 -6.70
CA GLN A 262 -6.78 -15.60 -6.87
C GLN A 262 -7.87 -14.99 -5.99
N LYS A 263 -7.55 -14.66 -4.73
CA LYS A 263 -8.50 -14.02 -3.80
C LYS A 263 -8.90 -12.62 -4.25
N SER A 264 -8.00 -11.90 -4.91
CA SER A 264 -8.24 -10.54 -5.43
C SER A 264 -8.81 -10.49 -6.86
N ALA A 265 -9.13 -11.63 -7.48
CA ALA A 265 -9.55 -11.66 -8.88
C ALA A 265 -11.00 -11.21 -9.14
N GLN A 266 -11.88 -11.27 -8.14
CA GLN A 266 -13.30 -11.00 -8.33
C GLN A 266 -13.62 -9.50 -8.34
N LEU A 267 -13.69 -8.91 -9.54
CA LEU A 267 -14.10 -7.53 -9.73
C LEU A 267 -15.63 -7.37 -9.79
N LEU A 268 -16.09 -6.12 -9.72
CA LEU A 268 -17.47 -5.78 -10.08
C LEU A 268 -17.77 -6.25 -11.51
N PRO A 269 -18.96 -6.85 -11.78
CA PRO A 269 -19.29 -7.38 -13.09
C PRO A 269 -19.13 -6.35 -14.22
N ALA A 270 -19.53 -5.10 -13.98
CA ALA A 270 -19.41 -4.01 -14.96
C ALA A 270 -17.96 -3.63 -15.31
N LEU A 271 -16.98 -4.02 -14.49
CA LEU A 271 -15.57 -3.66 -14.65
C LEU A 271 -14.69 -4.85 -15.08
N THR A 272 -15.23 -6.08 -15.11
CA THR A 272 -14.41 -7.29 -15.31
C THR A 272 -13.69 -7.32 -16.67
N HIS A 273 -14.28 -6.69 -17.69
CA HIS A 273 -13.72 -6.64 -19.05
C HIS A 273 -12.66 -5.54 -19.24
N ARG A 274 -12.44 -4.66 -18.26
CA ARG A 274 -11.56 -3.49 -18.38
C ARG A 274 -10.11 -3.82 -18.00
N ASP A 275 -9.22 -3.84 -18.99
CA ASP A 275 -7.79 -4.16 -18.80
C ASP A 275 -7.09 -3.18 -17.85
N ASP A 276 -7.40 -1.90 -17.98
CA ASP A 276 -6.88 -0.85 -17.10
C ASP A 276 -7.31 -1.05 -15.64
N VAL A 277 -8.55 -1.47 -15.39
CA VAL A 277 -9.03 -1.80 -14.05
C VAL A 277 -8.36 -3.04 -13.49
N ARG A 278 -8.14 -4.09 -14.30
CA ARG A 278 -7.40 -5.28 -13.84
C ARG A 278 -5.95 -4.93 -13.45
N ARG A 279 -5.31 -4.02 -14.18
CA ARG A 279 -3.98 -3.49 -13.84
C ARG A 279 -3.99 -2.69 -12.53
N ILE A 280 -4.97 -1.80 -12.35
CA ILE A 280 -5.15 -1.04 -11.09
C ILE A 280 -5.33 -2.01 -9.91
N ASN A 281 -6.19 -3.02 -10.04
CA ASN A 281 -6.42 -4.05 -9.02
C ASN A 281 -5.12 -4.75 -8.62
N ARG A 282 -4.37 -5.24 -9.61
CA ARG A 282 -3.13 -5.97 -9.38
C ARG A 282 -2.05 -5.09 -8.75
N LYS A 283 -1.94 -3.83 -9.20
CA LYS A 283 -1.05 -2.84 -8.59
C LYS A 283 -1.43 -2.53 -7.15
N ALA A 284 -2.71 -2.50 -6.81
CA ALA A 284 -3.16 -2.27 -5.43
C ALA A 284 -2.67 -3.36 -4.49
N VAL A 285 -2.82 -4.64 -4.89
CA VAL A 285 -2.31 -5.78 -4.12
C VAL A 285 -0.78 -5.69 -3.94
N ILE A 286 -0.05 -5.39 -5.01
CA ILE A 286 1.42 -5.25 -4.95
C ILE A 286 1.83 -4.09 -4.03
N THR A 287 1.15 -2.94 -4.12
CA THR A 287 1.47 -1.76 -3.30
C THR A 287 1.22 -2.03 -1.82
N LEU A 288 0.07 -2.62 -1.48
CA LEU A 288 -0.28 -2.98 -0.09
C LEU A 288 0.73 -3.97 0.50
N LEU A 289 1.06 -5.04 -0.23
CA LEU A 289 2.03 -6.03 0.25
C LEU A 289 3.47 -5.49 0.29
N GLY A 290 3.81 -4.51 -0.54
CA GLY A 290 5.11 -3.81 -0.49
C GLY A 290 5.26 -2.89 0.72
N ASN A 291 4.16 -2.39 1.28
CA ASN A 291 4.17 -1.56 2.49
C ASN A 291 4.00 -2.35 3.79
N TRP A 292 3.80 -3.67 3.69
CA TRP A 292 3.73 -4.55 4.85
C TRP A 292 5.08 -4.61 5.58
N ARG A 293 5.06 -4.52 6.90
CA ARG A 293 6.19 -4.74 7.81
C ARG A 293 5.85 -5.77 8.87
N ALA A 294 6.80 -6.67 9.14
CA ALA A 294 6.76 -7.66 10.20
C ALA A 294 7.06 -7.01 11.57
N PRO A 295 6.69 -7.68 12.68
CA PRO A 295 6.98 -7.20 14.04
C PRO A 295 8.46 -6.86 14.23
N LEU A 296 8.74 -5.69 14.79
CA LEU A 296 10.10 -5.23 15.07
C LEU A 296 10.09 -4.17 16.18
N GLY A 297 10.97 -4.33 17.17
CA GLY A 297 11.03 -3.44 18.31
C GLY A 297 9.80 -3.58 19.21
N ASP A 298 9.14 -2.46 19.51
CA ASP A 298 7.92 -2.43 20.31
C ASP A 298 6.64 -2.78 19.52
N LEU A 299 6.73 -2.88 18.18
CA LEU A 299 5.64 -3.39 17.34
C LEU A 299 5.59 -4.92 17.46
N GLN A 300 4.55 -5.44 18.11
CA GLN A 300 4.39 -6.88 18.38
C GLN A 300 3.67 -7.63 17.27
N HIS A 301 2.88 -6.92 16.46
CA HIS A 301 2.16 -7.48 15.32
C HIS A 301 2.58 -6.80 14.01
N ALA A 302 2.36 -7.52 12.90
CA ALA A 302 2.59 -7.01 11.56
C ALA A 302 1.56 -5.95 11.17
N GLY A 303 1.89 -5.13 10.18
CA GLY A 303 0.98 -4.11 9.68
C GLY A 303 1.48 -3.44 8.41
N LEU A 304 0.72 -2.49 7.87
CA LEU A 304 1.10 -1.69 6.71
C LEU A 304 1.36 -0.24 7.11
N PHE A 305 2.47 0.30 6.60
CA PHE A 305 2.76 1.73 6.66
C PHE A 305 2.04 2.48 5.52
N PRO A 306 1.69 3.77 5.68
CA PRO A 306 1.08 4.56 4.61
C PRO A 306 1.95 4.57 3.36
N SER A 307 3.27 4.74 3.50
CA SER A 307 4.23 4.60 2.40
C SER A 307 5.66 4.48 2.90
N TYR A 308 6.44 3.58 2.30
CA TYR A 308 7.89 3.55 2.52
C TYR A 308 8.63 4.73 1.86
N SER A 309 8.02 5.42 0.89
CA SER A 309 8.65 6.52 0.15
C SER A 309 8.73 7.81 0.96
N ASN A 310 7.97 7.93 2.05
CA ASN A 310 8.00 9.09 2.94
C ASN A 310 8.60 8.66 4.30
N PRO A 311 9.71 9.27 4.76
CA PRO A 311 10.30 8.95 6.06
C PRO A 311 9.37 9.18 7.25
N ASP A 312 8.47 10.16 7.16
CA ASP A 312 7.50 10.45 8.20
C ASP A 312 6.43 9.35 8.31
N PHE A 313 6.34 8.47 7.30
CA PHE A 313 5.39 7.35 7.21
C PHE A 313 5.96 6.00 7.67
N ASN A 314 7.10 5.95 8.36
CA ASN A 314 7.72 4.71 8.83
C ASN A 314 7.13 4.19 10.17
N ALA A 315 5.79 4.15 10.30
CA ALA A 315 5.02 3.76 11.49
C ALA A 315 3.58 3.30 11.14
N PHE A 316 2.78 2.81 12.10
CA PHE A 316 1.36 2.51 11.86
C PHE A 316 0.50 3.68 12.36
N TRP A 317 -0.38 4.20 11.50
CA TRP A 317 -1.38 5.21 11.84
C TRP A 317 -2.74 4.58 11.99
N ALA A 318 -3.50 4.96 13.01
CA ALA A 318 -4.79 4.37 13.32
C ALA A 318 -5.76 4.48 12.14
N TRP A 319 -5.95 5.67 11.57
CA TRP A 319 -6.92 5.85 10.47
C TRP A 319 -6.58 4.99 9.25
N ASP A 320 -5.33 5.06 8.80
CA ASP A 320 -4.79 4.27 7.71
C ASP A 320 -5.00 2.78 7.94
N SER A 321 -4.67 2.31 9.13
CA SER A 321 -4.70 0.90 9.49
C SER A 321 -6.09 0.28 9.36
N TRP A 322 -7.15 1.02 9.69
CA TRP A 322 -8.53 0.56 9.52
C TRP A 322 -8.89 0.36 8.03
N LYS A 323 -8.51 1.31 7.17
CA LYS A 323 -8.72 1.25 5.71
C LYS A 323 -7.92 0.12 5.07
N HIS A 324 -6.66 -0.04 5.49
CA HIS A 324 -5.79 -1.12 5.03
C HIS A 324 -6.39 -2.48 5.40
N ALA A 325 -6.79 -2.65 6.67
CA ALA A 325 -7.37 -3.90 7.17
C ALA A 325 -8.66 -4.28 6.41
N ALA A 326 -9.53 -3.32 6.11
CA ALA A 326 -10.74 -3.58 5.34
C ALA A 326 -10.47 -4.10 3.91
N ALA A 327 -9.43 -3.60 3.24
CA ALA A 327 -8.99 -4.12 1.94
C ALA A 327 -8.30 -5.49 2.08
N LEU A 328 -7.33 -5.59 3.00
CA LEU A 328 -6.56 -6.81 3.27
C LEU A 328 -7.46 -7.99 3.65
N ALA A 329 -8.55 -7.76 4.38
CA ALA A 329 -9.52 -8.78 4.75
C ALA A 329 -9.96 -9.67 3.56
N ARG A 330 -9.98 -9.11 2.34
CA ARG A 330 -10.45 -9.81 1.13
C ARG A 330 -9.42 -10.74 0.50
N PHE A 331 -8.11 -10.55 0.77
CA PHE A 331 -7.06 -11.36 0.13
C PHE A 331 -5.91 -11.80 1.05
N ALA A 332 -5.67 -11.09 2.15
CA ALA A 332 -4.66 -11.39 3.18
C ALA A 332 -5.26 -11.18 4.60
N PRO A 333 -6.29 -11.94 5.00
CA PRO A 333 -7.06 -11.68 6.23
C PRO A 333 -6.24 -11.82 7.53
N GLU A 334 -5.24 -12.70 7.58
CA GLU A 334 -4.40 -12.80 8.80
C GLU A 334 -3.54 -11.55 8.99
N LEU A 335 -3.02 -10.96 7.90
CA LEU A 335 -2.33 -9.67 7.97
C LEU A 335 -3.29 -8.53 8.37
N ALA A 336 -4.55 -8.59 7.93
CA ALA A 336 -5.58 -7.64 8.38
C ALA A 336 -5.84 -7.74 9.89
N LYS A 337 -5.87 -8.95 10.45
CA LYS A 337 -6.00 -9.16 11.92
C LYS A 337 -4.79 -8.60 12.66
N ASP A 338 -3.58 -8.88 12.17
CA ASP A 338 -2.35 -8.38 12.79
C ASP A 338 -2.27 -6.85 12.78
N GLN A 339 -2.66 -6.21 11.66
CA GLN A 339 -2.75 -4.76 11.56
C GLN A 339 -3.67 -4.20 12.65
N VAL A 340 -4.85 -4.80 12.88
CA VAL A 340 -5.75 -4.39 13.96
C VAL A 340 -5.10 -4.60 15.33
N ARG A 341 -4.52 -5.78 15.59
CA ARG A 341 -3.86 -6.09 16.87
C ARG A 341 -2.75 -5.10 17.19
N ALA A 342 -1.94 -4.72 16.21
CA ALA A 342 -0.82 -3.79 16.39
C ALA A 342 -1.27 -2.48 17.06
N LEU A 343 -2.39 -1.91 16.62
CA LEU A 343 -2.94 -0.67 17.20
C LEU A 343 -3.48 -0.91 18.62
N PHE A 344 -4.16 -2.04 18.83
CA PHE A 344 -4.74 -2.39 20.13
C PHE A 344 -3.71 -2.87 21.18
N ASP A 345 -2.49 -3.24 20.78
CA ASP A 345 -1.35 -3.45 21.70
C ASP A 345 -0.90 -2.16 22.39
N CYS A 346 -1.33 -1.01 21.86
CA CYS A 346 -1.02 0.31 22.38
C CYS A 346 -2.27 1.04 22.91
N GLN A 347 -3.40 0.35 23.05
CA GLN A 347 -4.59 0.92 23.68
C GLN A 347 -4.28 1.39 25.10
N LEU A 348 -4.66 2.62 25.41
CA LEU A 348 -4.45 3.22 26.72
C LEU A 348 -5.49 2.74 27.74
N PRO A 349 -5.22 2.86 29.06
CA PRO A 349 -6.13 2.41 30.11
C PRO A 349 -7.51 3.09 30.12
N ASP A 350 -7.66 4.26 29.49
CA ASP A 350 -8.93 4.98 29.33
C ASP A 350 -9.70 4.57 28.07
N GLY A 351 -9.12 3.68 27.25
CA GLY A 351 -9.71 3.15 26.03
C GLY A 351 -9.19 3.78 24.74
N MET A 352 -8.45 4.89 24.81
CA MET A 352 -7.93 5.58 23.61
C MET A 352 -6.99 4.68 22.81
N ILE A 353 -7.13 4.71 21.48
CA ILE A 353 -6.12 4.20 20.56
C ILE A 353 -5.24 5.37 20.10
N PRO A 354 -3.91 5.30 20.27
CA PRO A 354 -2.99 6.32 19.76
C PRO A 354 -3.16 6.59 18.27
N ASP A 355 -2.97 7.84 17.85
CA ASP A 355 -2.87 8.22 16.44
C ASP A 355 -1.82 7.39 15.68
N LYS A 356 -0.60 7.35 16.23
CA LYS A 356 0.55 6.73 15.57
C LYS A 356 1.33 5.84 16.55
N ILE A 357 1.68 4.64 16.11
CA ILE A 357 2.57 3.72 16.84
C ILE A 357 3.80 3.36 16.02
N SER A 358 4.95 3.34 16.67
CA SER A 358 6.27 3.16 16.05
C SER A 358 7.00 1.93 16.62
N ARG A 359 8.16 1.60 16.03
CA ARG A 359 9.09 0.58 16.55
C ARG A 359 9.62 0.88 17.95
N SER A 360 9.53 2.13 18.39
CA SER A 360 9.84 2.57 19.75
C SER A 360 8.61 3.28 20.30
N ARG A 361 8.08 2.83 21.44
CA ARG A 361 6.92 3.47 22.10
C ARG A 361 7.17 4.94 22.46
N ALA A 362 8.44 5.33 22.62
CA ALA A 362 8.81 6.72 22.85
C ALA A 362 8.52 7.65 21.65
N GLU A 363 8.33 7.08 20.46
CA GLU A 363 8.00 7.82 19.23
C GLU A 363 6.50 7.78 18.88
N ASN A 364 5.69 7.09 19.68
CA ASN A 364 4.24 7.05 19.49
C ASN A 364 3.63 8.45 19.64
N ASN A 365 2.63 8.77 18.83
CA ASN A 365 1.84 9.99 19.02
C ASN A 365 0.62 9.68 19.89
N LEU A 366 0.60 10.22 21.11
CA LEU A 366 -0.50 10.09 22.08
C LEU A 366 -1.32 11.39 22.22
N ARG A 367 -1.02 12.43 21.43
CA ARG A 367 -1.67 13.76 21.52
C ARG A 367 -3.12 13.72 21.04
N ASP A 368 -3.47 12.71 20.25
CA ASP A 368 -4.76 12.52 19.62
C ASP A 368 -4.97 11.04 19.24
N SER A 369 -6.20 10.72 18.85
CA SER A 369 -6.57 9.48 18.17
C SER A 369 -6.80 9.72 16.67
N LYS A 370 -7.69 8.94 16.04
CA LYS A 370 -8.14 9.13 14.65
C LYS A 370 -9.60 8.67 14.48
N PRO A 371 -10.30 9.04 13.38
CA PRO A 371 -11.71 8.73 13.21
C PRO A 371 -12.03 7.24 13.42
N PRO A 372 -13.10 6.91 14.19
CA PRO A 372 -13.33 5.55 14.69
C PRO A 372 -13.90 4.63 13.61
N LEU A 373 -13.01 3.91 12.92
CA LEU A 373 -13.33 2.89 11.93
C LEU A 373 -12.82 1.50 12.34
N ALA A 374 -12.49 1.32 13.63
CA ALA A 374 -11.89 0.09 14.13
C ALA A 374 -12.90 -1.06 14.12
N ALA A 375 -14.15 -0.81 14.53
CA ALA A 375 -15.20 -1.82 14.45
C ALA A 375 -15.52 -2.21 12.99
N TRP A 376 -15.40 -1.27 12.06
CA TRP A 376 -15.60 -1.50 10.64
C TRP A 376 -14.52 -2.43 10.08
N ALA A 377 -13.26 -2.20 10.43
CA ALA A 377 -12.15 -3.09 10.06
C ALA A 377 -12.36 -4.52 10.58
N VAL A 378 -12.75 -4.69 11.85
CA VAL A 378 -13.03 -6.01 12.43
C VAL A 378 -14.25 -6.68 11.79
N SER A 379 -15.29 -5.91 11.48
CA SER A 379 -16.48 -6.40 10.76
C SER A 379 -16.12 -6.87 9.34
N ALA A 380 -15.27 -6.13 8.62
CA ALA A 380 -14.78 -6.51 7.30
C ALA A 380 -13.97 -7.82 7.35
N ILE A 381 -13.10 -7.99 8.35
CA ILE A 381 -12.36 -9.24 8.59
C ILE A 381 -13.31 -10.40 8.89
N TYR A 382 -14.27 -10.20 9.80
CA TYR A 382 -15.24 -11.25 10.16
C TYR A 382 -16.11 -11.66 8.96
N THR A 383 -16.49 -10.71 8.11
CA THR A 383 -17.28 -10.99 6.90
C THR A 383 -16.56 -11.94 5.95
N GLN A 384 -15.22 -11.86 5.87
CA GLN A 384 -14.43 -12.73 4.99
C GLN A 384 -14.00 -14.05 5.65
N THR A 385 -13.74 -14.04 6.95
CA THR A 385 -13.13 -15.17 7.67
C THR A 385 -14.14 -16.00 8.46
N HIS A 386 -15.27 -15.40 8.85
CA HIS A 386 -16.19 -15.91 9.85
C HIS A 386 -15.51 -16.30 11.18
N ASP A 387 -14.35 -15.69 11.49
CA ASP A 387 -13.56 -15.98 12.67
C ASP A 387 -14.19 -15.33 13.92
N ARG A 388 -15.08 -16.07 14.56
CA ARG A 388 -15.71 -15.65 15.82
C ARG A 388 -14.70 -15.52 16.97
N ALA A 389 -13.57 -16.24 16.95
CA ALA A 389 -12.58 -16.16 18.01
C ALA A 389 -11.86 -14.81 17.95
N PHE A 390 -11.51 -14.33 16.75
CA PHE A 390 -10.97 -12.98 16.57
C PHE A 390 -11.96 -11.89 16.98
N VAL A 391 -13.26 -12.04 16.68
CA VAL A 391 -14.27 -11.10 17.17
C VAL A 391 -14.32 -11.10 18.71
N ALA A 392 -14.25 -12.26 19.34
CA ALA A 392 -14.22 -12.37 20.80
C ALA A 392 -12.96 -11.73 21.42
N GLU A 393 -11.81 -11.89 20.77
CA GLU A 393 -10.53 -11.27 21.14
C GLU A 393 -10.63 -9.73 21.15
N MET A 394 -11.24 -9.16 20.11
CA MET A 394 -11.26 -7.71 19.91
C MET A 394 -12.43 -6.99 20.60
N PHE A 395 -13.54 -7.67 20.87
CA PHE A 395 -14.80 -7.03 21.23
C PHE A 395 -14.71 -6.08 22.42
N ASP A 396 -14.15 -6.52 23.55
CA ASP A 396 -14.13 -5.67 24.76
C ASP A 396 -13.20 -4.46 24.58
N ARG A 397 -12.12 -4.61 23.79
CA ARG A 397 -11.20 -3.51 23.45
C ARG A 397 -11.86 -2.48 22.55
N LEU A 398 -12.57 -2.94 21.51
CA LEU A 398 -13.36 -2.08 20.62
C LEU A 398 -14.44 -1.34 21.40
N TYR A 399 -15.17 -2.05 22.27
CA TYR A 399 -16.23 -1.43 23.06
C TYR A 399 -15.67 -0.36 24.02
N HIS A 400 -14.51 -0.60 24.61
CA HIS A 400 -13.83 0.40 25.45
C HIS A 400 -13.39 1.64 24.66
N TYR A 401 -12.84 1.45 23.45
CA TYR A 401 -12.49 2.56 22.57
C TYR A 401 -13.73 3.37 22.14
N HIS A 402 -14.82 2.69 21.81
CA HIS A 402 -16.11 3.33 21.53
C HIS A 402 -16.63 4.16 22.72
N GLN A 403 -16.47 3.65 23.94
CA GLN A 403 -16.87 4.38 25.16
C GLN A 403 -15.98 5.59 25.47
N TRP A 404 -14.69 5.51 25.13
CA TRP A 404 -13.75 6.61 25.32
C TRP A 404 -14.18 7.87 24.59
N TRP A 405 -14.71 7.77 23.36
CA TRP A 405 -15.22 8.93 22.61
C TRP A 405 -16.28 9.71 23.42
N TYR A 406 -17.29 9.04 23.95
CA TYR A 406 -18.33 9.72 24.75
C TYR A 406 -17.84 10.19 26.12
N THR A 407 -16.76 9.60 26.64
CA THR A 407 -16.23 9.98 27.96
C THR A 407 -15.27 11.17 27.87
N SER A 408 -14.48 11.22 26.80
CA SER A 408 -13.35 12.15 26.64
C SER A 408 -13.57 13.21 25.57
N ARG A 409 -14.58 13.04 24.71
CA ARG A 409 -14.81 13.84 23.49
C ARG A 409 -16.29 14.21 23.32
N ASP A 410 -17.05 14.35 24.39
CA ASP A 410 -18.45 14.83 24.38
C ASP A 410 -18.56 15.93 25.44
N HIS A 411 -18.15 17.15 25.07
CA HIS A 411 -17.92 18.27 25.99
C HIS A 411 -19.18 18.71 26.72
N ASP A 412 -20.31 18.78 26.00
CA ASP A 412 -21.59 19.24 26.54
C ASP A 412 -22.52 18.09 26.99
N HIS A 413 -22.04 16.84 26.88
CA HIS A 413 -22.73 15.61 27.27
C HIS A 413 -24.07 15.40 26.56
N ASN A 414 -24.19 15.88 25.32
CA ASN A 414 -25.42 15.76 24.55
C ASN A 414 -25.51 14.44 23.76
N GLY A 415 -24.43 13.64 23.74
CA GLY A 415 -24.33 12.38 23.02
C GLY A 415 -23.88 12.52 21.56
N LEU A 416 -23.36 13.69 21.17
CA LEU A 416 -22.58 13.91 19.96
C LEU A 416 -21.14 14.17 20.37
N ALA A 417 -20.21 13.45 19.75
CA ALA A 417 -18.80 13.63 20.04
C ALA A 417 -18.18 14.74 19.17
N GLU A 418 -17.09 15.32 19.65
CA GLU A 418 -16.24 16.27 18.94
C GLU A 418 -14.86 15.66 18.67
N TYR A 419 -14.17 16.12 17.62
CA TYR A 419 -12.73 15.89 17.56
C TYR A 419 -12.02 16.74 18.62
N GLY A 420 -10.83 16.33 19.03
CA GLY A 420 -10.15 16.95 20.16
C GLY A 420 -8.71 16.49 20.35
N ALA A 421 -8.13 16.81 21.51
CA ALA A 421 -6.74 16.50 21.81
C ALA A 421 -6.59 16.05 23.27
N THR A 422 -5.50 15.36 23.57
CA THR A 422 -5.11 14.96 24.94
C THR A 422 -4.16 15.96 25.59
N ASP A 423 -3.68 16.97 24.85
CA ASP A 423 -2.77 18.01 25.35
C ASP A 423 -3.35 19.43 25.22
N GLY A 424 -4.57 19.55 24.68
CA GLY A 424 -5.26 20.81 24.47
C GLY A 424 -4.77 21.65 23.29
N THR A 425 -3.95 21.09 22.41
CA THR A 425 -3.49 21.79 21.20
C THR A 425 -4.50 21.66 20.05
N LEU A 426 -4.73 22.77 19.34
CA LEU A 426 -5.59 22.79 18.15
C LEU A 426 -5.02 21.95 16.99
N GLU A 427 -3.69 21.87 16.91
CA GLU A 427 -2.99 21.05 15.93
C GLU A 427 -3.37 19.57 16.07
N ALA A 428 -3.22 18.99 17.27
CA ALA A 428 -3.58 17.59 17.52
C ALA A 428 -5.08 17.33 17.31
N ALA A 429 -5.96 18.28 17.64
CA ALA A 429 -7.38 18.14 17.38
C ALA A 429 -7.74 18.12 15.88
N ARG A 430 -7.03 18.89 15.08
CA ARG A 430 -7.16 18.83 13.62
C ARG A 430 -6.59 17.52 13.07
N TRP A 431 -5.46 17.05 13.59
CA TRP A 431 -4.93 15.72 13.27
C TRP A 431 -5.90 14.62 13.65
N GLU A 432 -6.64 14.72 14.76
CA GLU A 432 -7.60 13.70 15.20
C GLU A 432 -8.74 13.51 14.19
N SER A 433 -9.12 14.58 13.49
CA SER A 433 -10.06 14.50 12.36
C SER A 433 -9.44 13.87 11.11
N GLY A 434 -8.11 13.86 11.06
CA GLY A 434 -7.21 13.59 9.94
C GLY A 434 -7.46 14.43 8.69
N MET A 435 -8.17 15.56 8.83
CA MET A 435 -8.36 16.57 7.80
C MET A 435 -7.71 17.88 8.22
N ASP A 436 -6.40 17.82 8.46
CA ASP A 436 -5.59 18.76 9.25
C ASP A 436 -5.77 20.25 8.91
N ASN A 437 -5.95 20.57 7.64
CA ASN A 437 -6.09 21.94 7.15
C ASN A 437 -7.42 22.22 6.47
N ALA A 438 -8.44 21.38 6.68
CA ALA A 438 -9.78 21.58 6.11
C ALA A 438 -10.40 22.90 6.58
N VAL A 439 -11.12 23.58 5.68
CA VAL A 439 -11.75 24.89 5.93
C VAL A 439 -12.67 24.87 7.14
N ARG A 440 -13.35 23.74 7.38
CA ARG A 440 -14.29 23.57 8.50
C ARG A 440 -13.64 23.73 9.89
N PHE A 441 -12.32 23.77 9.98
CA PHE A 441 -11.59 23.94 11.25
C PHE A 441 -10.86 25.28 11.38
N ASP A 442 -10.97 26.19 10.41
CA ASP A 442 -10.19 27.45 10.38
C ASP A 442 -10.42 28.36 11.59
N HIS A 443 -11.62 28.30 12.15
CA HIS A 443 -12.04 29.13 13.28
C HIS A 443 -12.33 28.32 14.55
N ALA A 444 -11.99 27.03 14.55
CA ALA A 444 -12.21 26.14 15.67
C ALA A 444 -11.32 26.54 16.86
N ARG A 445 -11.85 26.37 18.08
CA ARG A 445 -11.15 26.61 19.34
C ARG A 445 -11.22 25.39 20.23
N MET A 446 -10.24 25.26 21.12
CA MET A 446 -10.19 24.17 22.09
C MET A 446 -11.00 24.51 23.33
N LEU A 447 -11.83 23.57 23.77
CA LEU A 447 -12.54 23.55 25.04
C LEU A 447 -11.97 22.42 25.90
N LYS A 448 -11.76 22.70 27.19
CA LYS A 448 -11.20 21.73 28.12
C LYS A 448 -12.31 20.86 28.71
N ASN A 449 -12.16 19.53 28.61
CA ASN A 449 -13.04 18.55 29.25
C ASN A 449 -12.45 18.15 30.61
N THR A 450 -11.18 17.74 30.60
CA THR A 450 -10.39 17.36 31.79
C THR A 450 -8.93 17.81 31.62
N ASP A 451 -8.06 17.47 32.57
CA ASP A 451 -6.60 17.69 32.43
C ASP A 451 -5.94 16.80 31.36
N ALA A 452 -6.64 15.80 30.83
CA ALA A 452 -6.13 14.86 29.83
C ALA A 452 -7.01 14.78 28.57
N ALA A 453 -8.03 15.64 28.46
CA ALA A 453 -8.97 15.62 27.33
C ALA A 453 -9.55 17.01 27.04
N TRP A 454 -9.56 17.35 25.76
CA TRP A 454 -10.12 18.57 25.20
C TRP A 454 -10.92 18.23 23.94
N SER A 455 -11.91 19.06 23.63
CA SER A 455 -12.73 18.99 22.42
C SER A 455 -12.61 20.29 21.63
N LEU A 456 -12.89 20.25 20.33
CA LEU A 456 -13.16 21.46 19.56
C LEU A 456 -14.49 22.08 20.00
N ASP A 457 -14.68 23.39 19.81
CA ASP A 457 -15.95 24.10 20.03
C ASP A 457 -16.99 23.86 18.91
N GLN A 458 -16.92 22.69 18.28
CA GLN A 458 -17.79 22.25 17.20
C GLN A 458 -17.94 20.73 17.19
N GLU A 459 -19.11 20.27 16.80
CA GLU A 459 -19.41 18.86 16.57
C GLU A 459 -19.29 18.56 15.08
N SER A 460 -18.63 17.44 14.77
CA SER A 460 -18.40 17.04 13.39
C SER A 460 -19.35 15.93 12.95
N VAL A 461 -19.96 16.11 11.77
CA VAL A 461 -20.99 15.19 11.26
C VAL A 461 -20.42 13.81 10.91
N ASP A 462 -19.21 13.77 10.36
CA ASP A 462 -18.50 12.55 10.00
C ASP A 462 -18.17 11.71 11.24
N LEU A 463 -17.60 12.30 12.29
CA LEU A 463 -17.30 11.61 13.55
C LEU A 463 -18.52 10.89 14.12
N ASN A 464 -19.64 11.61 14.19
CA ASN A 464 -20.87 11.06 14.74
C ASN A 464 -21.51 10.01 13.83
N CYS A 465 -21.32 10.11 12.52
CA CYS A 465 -21.67 9.03 11.60
C CYS A 465 -20.79 7.79 11.79
N TYR A 466 -19.47 7.96 11.98
CA TYR A 466 -18.56 6.86 12.28
C TYR A 466 -18.97 6.14 13.57
N LEU A 467 -19.23 6.88 14.65
CA LEU A 467 -19.72 6.31 15.91
C LEU A 467 -21.10 5.64 15.79
N TYR A 468 -21.99 6.16 14.93
CA TYR A 468 -23.24 5.47 14.60
C TYR A 468 -22.98 4.11 13.95
N GLN A 469 -22.08 4.05 12.96
CA GLN A 469 -21.70 2.82 12.27
C GLN A 469 -21.05 1.83 13.25
N GLU A 470 -20.12 2.27 14.10
CA GLU A 470 -19.48 1.41 15.10
C GLU A 470 -20.50 0.85 16.11
N LYS A 471 -21.51 1.62 16.54
CA LYS A 471 -22.59 1.08 17.41
C LYS A 471 -23.32 -0.09 16.76
N LEU A 472 -23.57 -0.04 15.45
CA LEU A 472 -24.23 -1.14 14.74
C LEU A 472 -23.32 -2.37 14.66
N GLU A 473 -22.05 -2.18 14.33
CA GLU A 473 -21.07 -3.26 14.22
C GLU A 473 -20.81 -3.91 15.58
N LEU A 474 -20.64 -3.12 16.64
CA LEU A 474 -20.54 -3.60 18.01
C LEU A 474 -21.82 -4.33 18.44
N ALA A 475 -23.00 -3.88 18.00
CA ALA A 475 -24.24 -4.61 18.31
C ALA A 475 -24.29 -5.98 17.63
N ASP A 476 -23.85 -6.07 16.38
CA ASP A 476 -23.79 -7.33 15.62
C ASP A 476 -22.75 -8.28 16.22
N MET A 477 -21.57 -7.78 16.58
CA MET A 477 -20.54 -8.55 17.30
C MET A 477 -21.03 -8.99 18.68
N ALA A 478 -21.69 -8.12 19.43
CA ALA A 478 -22.27 -8.46 20.73
C ALA A 478 -23.29 -9.59 20.59
N ALA A 479 -24.17 -9.54 19.59
CA ALA A 479 -25.12 -10.60 19.30
C ALA A 479 -24.43 -11.92 18.91
N LEU A 480 -23.40 -11.86 18.05
CA LEU A 480 -22.57 -13.02 17.68
C LEU A 480 -21.91 -13.70 18.89
N LEU A 481 -21.56 -12.92 19.91
CA LEU A 481 -20.94 -13.40 21.15
C LEU A 481 -21.97 -13.76 22.24
N GLY A 482 -23.28 -13.65 21.96
CA GLY A 482 -24.34 -13.95 22.91
C GLY A 482 -24.61 -12.84 23.94
N LYS A 483 -23.99 -11.67 23.80
CA LYS A 483 -24.20 -10.46 24.62
C LYS A 483 -25.47 -9.70 24.18
N ASN A 484 -26.60 -10.40 24.12
CA ASN A 484 -27.84 -9.91 23.47
C ASN A 484 -28.43 -8.62 24.09
N THR A 485 -28.37 -8.44 25.40
CA THR A 485 -28.84 -7.20 26.07
C THR A 485 -28.02 -5.99 25.63
N LEU A 486 -26.70 -6.15 25.54
CA LEU A 486 -25.80 -5.10 25.05
C LEU A 486 -26.07 -4.79 23.57
N ALA A 487 -26.27 -5.83 22.74
CA ALA A 487 -26.62 -5.65 21.33
C ALA A 487 -27.92 -4.84 21.15
N GLN A 488 -28.96 -5.14 21.92
CA GLN A 488 -30.22 -4.38 21.87
C GLN A 488 -30.05 -2.93 22.31
N ARG A 489 -29.27 -2.70 23.39
CA ARG A 489 -28.96 -1.35 23.87
C ARG A 489 -28.23 -0.54 22.79
N LEU A 490 -27.17 -1.10 22.21
CA LEU A 490 -26.38 -0.44 21.17
C LEU A 490 -27.22 -0.09 19.93
N ARG A 491 -28.11 -0.99 19.48
CA ARG A 491 -29.03 -0.69 18.38
C ARG A 491 -30.00 0.44 18.71
N LYS A 492 -30.50 0.49 19.95
CA LYS A 492 -31.36 1.60 20.40
C LYS A 492 -30.60 2.92 20.40
N GLU A 493 -29.39 2.94 20.98
CA GLU A 493 -28.53 4.12 20.99
C GLU A 493 -28.18 4.59 19.57
N ALA A 494 -27.87 3.66 18.65
CA ALA A 494 -27.63 3.98 17.25
C ALA A 494 -28.87 4.61 16.59
N ALA A 495 -30.07 4.07 16.85
CA ALA A 495 -31.31 4.62 16.32
C ALA A 495 -31.61 6.04 16.85
N ASP A 496 -31.28 6.31 18.11
CA ASP A 496 -31.43 7.64 18.72
C ASP A 496 -30.37 8.62 18.16
N LEU A 497 -29.11 8.18 18.01
CA LEU A 497 -28.03 8.95 17.39
C LEU A 497 -28.33 9.30 15.92
N ARG A 498 -28.89 8.36 15.15
CA ARG A 498 -29.32 8.59 13.76
C ARG A 498 -30.26 9.79 13.65
N LYS A 499 -31.28 9.85 14.50
CA LYS A 499 -32.25 10.96 14.50
C LYS A 499 -31.57 12.27 14.84
N ARG A 500 -30.67 12.25 15.82
CA ARG A 500 -29.90 13.44 16.21
C ARG A 500 -29.03 13.94 15.07
N ILE A 501 -28.29 13.07 14.38
CA ILE A 501 -27.48 13.45 13.23
C ILE A 501 -28.34 14.09 12.12
N GLN A 502 -29.48 13.47 11.81
CA GLN A 502 -30.42 13.98 10.80
C GLN A 502 -30.99 15.35 11.14
N GLN A 503 -31.14 15.68 12.42
CA GLN A 503 -31.74 16.93 12.89
C GLN A 503 -30.68 18.03 13.09
N VAL A 504 -29.54 17.67 13.68
CA VAL A 504 -28.49 18.62 14.08
C VAL A 504 -27.60 18.98 12.90
N PHE A 505 -27.19 18.03 12.05
CA PHE A 505 -26.21 18.35 11.00
C PHE A 505 -26.84 18.65 9.64
N TYR A 506 -28.07 18.19 9.38
CA TYR A 506 -28.73 18.47 8.10
C TYR A 506 -29.24 19.91 8.05
N ASP A 507 -28.92 20.60 6.97
CA ASP A 507 -29.49 21.89 6.65
C ASP A 507 -30.46 21.76 5.47
N ALA A 508 -31.76 21.87 5.76
CA ALA A 508 -32.81 21.77 4.76
C ALA A 508 -32.81 22.95 3.76
N SER A 509 -32.23 24.10 4.06
CA SER A 509 -32.11 25.20 3.10
C SER A 509 -31.01 24.93 2.08
N ALA A 510 -29.85 24.46 2.56
CA ALA A 510 -28.70 24.11 1.71
C ALA A 510 -28.85 22.74 1.02
N GLY A 511 -29.66 21.84 1.58
CA GLY A 511 -29.83 20.48 1.07
C GLY A 511 -28.65 19.55 1.35
N TYR A 512 -27.83 19.87 2.35
CA TYR A 512 -26.56 19.20 2.65
C TYR A 512 -26.34 19.09 4.16
N PHE A 513 -25.32 18.33 4.56
CA PHE A 513 -24.93 18.16 5.96
C PHE A 513 -23.67 18.96 6.28
N PHE A 514 -23.63 19.56 7.47
CA PHE A 514 -22.52 20.41 7.93
C PHE A 514 -22.26 20.18 9.40
N ASP A 515 -21.03 20.43 9.83
CA ASP A 515 -20.67 20.59 11.24
C ASP A 515 -21.43 21.75 11.89
N VAL A 516 -21.51 21.74 13.21
CA VAL A 516 -22.18 22.79 14.00
C VAL A 516 -21.31 23.26 15.15
N HIS A 517 -21.40 24.54 15.50
CA HIS A 517 -20.80 25.04 16.73
C HIS A 517 -21.56 24.52 17.96
N LEU A 518 -20.82 24.27 19.04
CA LEU A 518 -21.42 23.94 20.32
C LEU A 518 -22.26 25.11 20.85
N GLY A 519 -23.34 24.78 21.58
CA GLY A 519 -24.26 25.76 22.15
C GLY A 519 -25.34 26.21 21.19
N ASP A 520 -25.06 27.18 20.31
CA ASP A 520 -26.09 27.78 19.43
C ASP A 520 -26.41 26.93 18.18
N GLN A 521 -25.63 25.88 17.93
CA GLN A 521 -25.75 24.98 16.78
C GLN A 521 -25.72 25.71 15.43
N SER A 522 -25.08 26.87 15.35
CA SER A 522 -24.85 27.55 14.08
C SER A 522 -23.99 26.69 13.14
N ARG A 523 -24.31 26.71 11.84
CA ARG A 523 -23.71 25.79 10.86
C ARG A 523 -22.35 26.30 10.37
N ILE A 524 -21.39 25.39 10.29
CA ILE A 524 -20.08 25.63 9.67
C ILE A 524 -20.21 25.25 8.17
N ARG A 525 -20.57 26.24 7.35
CA ARG A 525 -20.94 26.04 5.94
C ARG A 525 -19.71 25.92 5.01
N ALA A 526 -18.91 24.89 5.21
CA ALA A 526 -17.95 24.42 4.21
C ALA A 526 -18.55 23.19 3.52
N TYR A 527 -18.67 23.21 2.19
CA TYR A 527 -19.11 22.02 1.47
C TYR A 527 -17.90 21.09 1.30
N GLY A 528 -17.80 20.08 2.14
CA GLY A 528 -16.75 19.07 2.09
C GLY A 528 -17.27 17.62 2.16
N PRO A 529 -16.34 16.66 2.25
CA PRO A 529 -16.62 15.23 2.26
C PRO A 529 -17.43 14.75 3.46
N GLU A 530 -17.29 15.43 4.59
CA GLU A 530 -18.05 15.16 5.81
C GLU A 530 -19.56 15.11 5.55
N GLY A 531 -20.05 15.91 4.59
CA GLY A 531 -21.48 15.97 4.30
C GLY A 531 -22.06 14.79 3.52
N TRP A 532 -21.23 13.90 2.95
CA TRP A 532 -21.68 12.64 2.35
C TRP A 532 -21.41 11.39 3.20
N ILE A 533 -20.71 11.52 4.33
CA ILE A 533 -20.56 10.42 5.30
C ILE A 533 -21.92 9.92 5.85
N PRO A 534 -22.96 10.78 6.07
CA PRO A 534 -24.31 10.33 6.38
C PRO A 534 -24.93 9.39 5.33
N LEU A 535 -24.51 9.47 4.06
CA LEU A 535 -24.97 8.57 3.00
C LEU A 535 -24.21 7.24 3.06
N TRP A 536 -22.90 7.29 3.28
CA TRP A 536 -22.07 6.08 3.42
C TRP A 536 -22.54 5.20 4.58
N THR A 537 -22.78 5.80 5.73
CA THR A 537 -23.28 5.12 6.95
C THR A 537 -24.78 4.83 6.94
N LYS A 538 -25.50 5.20 5.87
CA LYS A 538 -26.96 5.06 5.75
C LYS A 538 -27.76 5.80 6.84
N VAL A 539 -27.16 6.81 7.47
CA VAL A 539 -27.83 7.67 8.45
C VAL A 539 -28.87 8.54 7.77
N ALA A 540 -28.56 9.15 6.63
CA ALA A 540 -29.45 10.07 5.92
C ALA A 540 -30.83 9.45 5.60
N SER A 541 -31.88 10.27 5.56
CA SER A 541 -33.14 9.87 4.94
C SER A 541 -32.99 9.82 3.41
N GLN A 542 -33.91 9.15 2.71
CA GLN A 542 -33.90 9.12 1.24
C GLN A 542 -34.02 10.53 0.63
N GLU A 543 -34.79 11.42 1.28
CA GLU A 543 -34.93 12.82 0.84
C GLU A 543 -33.62 13.60 1.02
N GLN A 544 -33.00 13.49 2.19
CA GLN A 544 -31.72 14.13 2.50
C GLN A 544 -30.63 13.65 1.54
N ALA A 545 -30.55 12.34 1.31
CA ALA A 545 -29.60 11.75 0.38
C ALA A 545 -29.85 12.22 -1.06
N THR A 546 -31.09 12.25 -1.53
CA THR A 546 -31.42 12.75 -2.89
C THR A 546 -30.91 14.17 -3.10
N ARG A 547 -31.09 15.06 -2.11
CA ARG A 547 -30.63 16.45 -2.19
C ARG A 547 -29.11 16.58 -2.09
N ALA A 548 -28.48 15.83 -1.19
CA ALA A 548 -27.02 15.83 -1.08
C ALA A 548 -26.36 15.28 -2.36
N ILE A 549 -26.92 14.22 -2.95
CA ILE A 549 -26.45 13.64 -4.22
C ILE A 549 -26.53 14.65 -5.36
N ALA A 550 -27.57 15.49 -5.41
CA ALA A 550 -27.66 16.56 -6.40
C ALA A 550 -26.49 17.55 -6.29
N ILE A 551 -26.11 17.93 -5.06
CA ILE A 551 -24.93 18.76 -4.78
C ILE A 551 -23.62 18.05 -5.15
N MET A 552 -23.48 16.77 -4.76
CA MET A 552 -22.30 15.95 -5.09
C MET A 552 -22.12 15.75 -6.61
N SER A 553 -23.22 15.79 -7.36
CA SER A 553 -23.22 15.58 -8.82
C SER A 553 -23.11 16.90 -9.61
N ASP A 554 -22.95 18.03 -8.93
CA ASP A 554 -22.83 19.33 -9.55
C ASP A 554 -21.38 19.54 -10.09
N PRO A 555 -21.19 19.79 -11.40
CA PRO A 555 -19.87 19.99 -12.00
C PRO A 555 -19.17 21.28 -11.55
N ASP A 556 -19.89 22.22 -10.95
CA ASP A 556 -19.33 23.42 -10.34
C ASP A 556 -19.01 23.24 -8.86
N LYS A 557 -19.32 22.07 -8.29
CA LYS A 557 -18.95 21.68 -6.93
C LYS A 557 -18.04 20.45 -6.91
N PHE A 558 -18.62 19.26 -6.97
CA PHE A 558 -17.92 18.00 -6.69
C PHE A 558 -17.79 17.07 -7.90
N ASP A 559 -18.55 17.25 -8.99
CA ASP A 559 -18.39 16.46 -10.22
C ASP A 559 -17.29 17.04 -11.15
N THR A 560 -16.14 17.38 -10.58
CA THR A 560 -14.93 17.88 -11.26
C THR A 560 -14.29 16.83 -12.16
N HIS A 561 -13.29 17.18 -12.98
CA HIS A 561 -12.64 16.21 -13.91
C HIS A 561 -12.25 14.91 -13.20
N PHE A 562 -11.60 15.03 -12.05
CA PHE A 562 -11.42 13.96 -11.09
C PHE A 562 -12.33 14.29 -9.87
N PRO A 563 -13.45 13.56 -9.65
CA PRO A 563 -14.54 14.03 -8.81
C PRO A 563 -14.28 13.87 -7.31
N PHE A 564 -15.15 14.49 -6.51
CA PHE A 564 -15.14 14.52 -5.04
C PHE A 564 -13.93 15.22 -4.40
N PRO A 565 -13.63 16.48 -4.79
CA PRO A 565 -12.65 17.29 -4.07
C PRO A 565 -13.02 17.43 -2.59
N THR A 566 -12.01 17.56 -1.75
CA THR A 566 -12.18 17.74 -0.29
C THR A 566 -12.82 19.07 0.11
N LEU A 567 -12.96 19.98 -0.86
CA LEU A 567 -13.70 21.22 -0.73
C LEU A 567 -14.39 21.48 -2.07
N ALA A 568 -15.66 21.90 -2.05
CA ALA A 568 -16.39 22.21 -3.26
C ALA A 568 -15.63 23.23 -4.13
N LYS A 569 -15.63 23.01 -5.46
CA LYS A 569 -14.92 23.85 -6.42
C LYS A 569 -15.36 25.32 -6.41
N ASP A 570 -16.60 25.61 -6.02
CA ASP A 570 -17.15 26.96 -5.94
C ASP A 570 -16.83 27.68 -4.62
N ASP A 571 -16.14 27.03 -3.67
CA ASP A 571 -15.68 27.67 -2.45
C ASP A 571 -14.51 28.64 -2.73
N PRO A 572 -14.50 29.86 -2.17
CA PRO A 572 -13.42 30.82 -2.40
C PRO A 572 -12.04 30.37 -1.88
N LEU A 573 -11.97 29.37 -0.99
CA LEU A 573 -10.74 28.81 -0.46
C LEU A 573 -10.28 27.54 -1.22
N PHE A 574 -10.99 27.16 -2.28
CA PHE A 574 -10.65 26.00 -3.11
C PHE A 574 -9.28 26.15 -3.78
N THR A 575 -8.38 25.24 -3.40
CA THR A 575 -6.99 25.19 -3.85
C THR A 575 -6.68 23.80 -4.43
N PRO A 576 -6.98 23.53 -5.72
CA PRO A 576 -6.95 22.19 -6.31
C PRO A 576 -5.53 21.56 -6.39
N GLY A 577 -4.49 22.38 -6.29
CA GLY A 577 -3.08 21.94 -6.33
C GLY A 577 -2.54 21.62 -4.94
N ALA A 578 -1.94 22.60 -4.28
CA ALA A 578 -1.26 22.44 -3.00
C ALA A 578 -2.18 22.56 -1.77
N GLY A 579 -3.50 22.47 -1.95
CA GLY A 579 -4.48 22.74 -0.88
C GLY A 579 -4.62 21.63 0.16
N TYR A 580 -4.11 20.43 -0.10
CA TYR A 580 -4.24 19.22 0.73
C TYR A 580 -5.71 18.85 1.03
N TRP A 581 -6.31 19.31 2.14
CA TRP A 581 -7.75 19.16 2.44
C TRP A 581 -8.63 20.32 1.95
N ARG A 582 -8.10 21.22 1.11
CA ARG A 582 -8.83 22.37 0.53
C ARG A 582 -9.12 22.22 -0.97
N GLY A 583 -9.24 21.01 -1.47
CA GLY A 583 -9.55 20.81 -2.88
C GLY A 583 -9.02 19.51 -3.48
N PRO A 584 -7.78 19.07 -3.22
CA PRO A 584 -7.31 17.78 -3.68
C PRO A 584 -8.26 16.65 -3.30
N VAL A 585 -8.42 15.69 -4.20
CA VAL A 585 -9.25 14.51 -4.00
C VAL A 585 -8.44 13.47 -3.25
N TRP A 586 -9.01 13.00 -2.15
CA TRP A 586 -8.52 11.85 -1.42
C TRP A 586 -9.42 10.67 -1.76
N ILE A 587 -8.81 9.58 -2.19
CA ILE A 587 -9.56 8.50 -2.82
C ILE A 587 -10.46 7.75 -1.82
N ASP A 588 -10.11 7.73 -0.53
CA ASP A 588 -10.97 7.22 0.54
C ASP A 588 -12.28 8.02 0.63
N GLN A 589 -12.23 9.35 0.61
CA GLN A 589 -13.41 10.20 0.66
C GLN A 589 -14.26 10.05 -0.61
N ALA A 590 -13.61 9.94 -1.77
CA ALA A 590 -14.29 9.67 -3.04
C ALA A 590 -14.96 8.29 -3.06
N VAL A 591 -14.32 7.27 -2.46
CA VAL A 591 -14.92 5.94 -2.31
C VAL A 591 -16.10 5.99 -1.34
N PHE A 592 -16.02 6.70 -0.21
CA PHE A 592 -17.18 6.93 0.66
C PHE A 592 -18.32 7.64 -0.07
N ALA A 593 -18.02 8.59 -0.96
CA ALA A 593 -19.03 9.26 -1.78
C ALA A 593 -19.73 8.28 -2.73
N ILE A 594 -18.97 7.55 -3.56
CA ILE A 594 -19.50 6.50 -4.45
C ILE A 594 -20.33 5.51 -3.65
N GLN A 595 -19.81 5.10 -2.50
CA GLN A 595 -20.45 4.09 -1.70
C GLN A 595 -21.75 4.61 -1.05
N GLY A 596 -21.77 5.86 -0.60
CA GLY A 596 -22.94 6.54 -0.10
C GLY A 596 -24.02 6.67 -1.19
N MET A 597 -23.64 7.05 -2.40
CA MET A 597 -24.58 7.19 -3.52
C MET A 597 -25.24 5.85 -3.91
N GLU A 598 -24.48 4.75 -3.86
CA GLU A 598 -25.01 3.40 -4.10
C GLU A 598 -26.04 2.97 -3.06
N ASN A 599 -25.86 3.36 -1.79
CA ASN A 599 -26.82 3.03 -0.73
C ASN A 599 -28.22 3.63 -0.97
N TYR A 600 -28.33 4.65 -1.83
CA TYR A 600 -29.57 5.40 -2.13
C TYR A 600 -29.97 5.33 -3.61
N SER A 601 -29.55 4.27 -4.31
CA SER A 601 -30.00 3.90 -5.67
C SER A 601 -29.63 4.87 -6.82
N ALA A 602 -28.52 5.61 -6.70
CA ALA A 602 -28.04 6.53 -7.75
C ALA A 602 -27.16 5.86 -8.83
N ALA A 603 -27.57 4.68 -9.34
CA ALA A 603 -26.71 3.77 -10.11
C ALA A 603 -26.04 4.42 -11.35
N ALA A 604 -26.79 5.17 -12.17
CA ALA A 604 -26.24 5.80 -13.37
C ALA A 604 -25.18 6.87 -13.04
N THR A 605 -25.42 7.68 -12.01
CA THR A 605 -24.46 8.68 -11.53
C THR A 605 -23.23 8.03 -10.93
N VAL A 606 -23.42 7.00 -10.12
CA VAL A 606 -22.33 6.19 -9.54
C VAL A 606 -21.44 5.62 -10.63
N HIS A 607 -22.01 5.02 -11.68
CA HIS A 607 -21.22 4.45 -12.79
C HIS A 607 -20.36 5.53 -13.45
N ARG A 608 -20.95 6.68 -13.79
CA ARG A 608 -20.23 7.81 -14.39
C ARG A 608 -19.09 8.31 -13.50
N MET A 609 -19.36 8.57 -12.22
CA MET A 609 -18.36 9.16 -11.33
C MET A 609 -17.26 8.17 -10.96
N ARG A 610 -17.59 6.89 -10.79
CA ARG A 610 -16.60 5.81 -10.65
C ARG A 610 -15.70 5.73 -11.88
N ASP A 611 -16.27 5.76 -13.08
CA ASP A 611 -15.48 5.71 -14.31
C ASP A 611 -14.52 6.89 -14.41
N LYS A 612 -14.90 8.09 -13.95
CA LYS A 612 -13.99 9.24 -13.87
C LYS A 612 -12.82 8.97 -12.91
N LEU A 613 -13.07 8.44 -11.71
CA LEU A 613 -12.01 8.09 -10.76
C LEU A 613 -11.02 7.04 -11.32
N LEU A 614 -11.51 6.09 -12.12
CA LEU A 614 -10.69 5.02 -12.69
C LEU A 614 -9.93 5.42 -13.96
N SER A 615 -10.40 6.45 -14.68
CA SER A 615 -9.92 6.75 -16.04
C SER A 615 -9.27 8.12 -16.16
N ASN A 616 -9.56 9.06 -15.25
CA ASN A 616 -9.12 10.46 -15.37
C ASN A 616 -7.87 10.76 -14.53
N SER A 617 -7.14 9.76 -14.05
CA SER A 617 -5.84 9.96 -13.44
C SER A 617 -4.73 9.47 -14.38
N PRO A 618 -3.87 10.37 -14.89
CA PRO A 618 -2.72 9.99 -15.71
C PRO A 618 -1.84 8.98 -14.98
N GLY A 619 -1.36 7.95 -15.70
CA GLY A 619 -0.45 6.95 -15.15
C GLY A 619 -1.09 5.90 -14.21
N LEU A 620 -2.35 6.08 -13.79
CA LEU A 620 -3.00 5.21 -12.80
C LEU A 620 -3.10 3.73 -13.23
N SER A 621 -3.30 3.43 -14.51
CA SER A 621 -3.27 2.06 -15.04
C SER A 621 -1.88 1.65 -15.59
N GLY A 622 -0.94 2.59 -15.64
CA GLY A 622 0.45 2.37 -16.03
C GLY A 622 1.34 1.95 -14.86
N ALA A 623 2.65 2.18 -15.01
CA ALA A 623 3.69 1.82 -14.04
C ALA A 623 3.87 2.86 -12.91
N GLU A 624 3.14 3.99 -12.96
CA GLU A 624 3.21 5.01 -11.92
C GLU A 624 2.58 4.50 -10.62
N PRO A 625 3.17 4.82 -9.45
CA PRO A 625 2.65 4.38 -8.17
C PRO A 625 1.38 5.13 -7.78
N PHE A 626 0.58 4.54 -6.89
CA PHE A 626 -0.52 5.28 -6.25
C PHE A 626 0.03 6.48 -5.47
N ARG A 627 -0.76 7.55 -5.48
CA ARG A 627 -0.43 8.82 -4.82
C ARG A 627 -1.37 9.07 -3.66
N GLU A 628 -0.96 9.91 -2.74
CA GLU A 628 -1.73 10.26 -1.54
C GLU A 628 -3.01 11.04 -1.89
N THR A 629 -2.87 12.05 -2.76
CA THR A 629 -3.99 12.88 -3.25
C THR A 629 -3.94 13.09 -4.75
N TYR A 630 -5.04 13.57 -5.32
CA TYR A 630 -5.18 13.81 -6.76
C TYR A 630 -5.76 15.20 -7.03
N ASN A 631 -5.22 15.90 -8.03
CA ASN A 631 -5.74 17.21 -8.41
C ASN A 631 -7.13 17.06 -9.07
N PRO A 632 -8.20 17.71 -8.56
CA PRO A 632 -9.56 17.55 -9.09
C PRO A 632 -9.75 18.07 -10.52
N VAL A 633 -8.86 18.93 -11.01
CA VAL A 633 -8.92 19.55 -12.34
C VAL A 633 -8.17 18.73 -13.38
N THR A 634 -7.02 18.15 -13.02
CA THR A 634 -6.13 17.44 -13.96
C THR A 634 -6.03 15.94 -13.72
N GLY A 635 -6.44 15.46 -12.55
CA GLY A 635 -6.28 14.07 -12.11
C GLY A 635 -4.84 13.65 -11.80
N ALA A 636 -3.88 14.57 -11.90
CA ALA A 636 -2.48 14.30 -11.57
C ALA A 636 -2.33 13.97 -10.08
N GLY A 637 -1.63 12.89 -9.77
CA GLY A 637 -1.37 12.50 -8.39
C GLY A 637 -0.29 13.36 -7.73
N GLN A 638 -0.40 13.56 -6.42
CA GLN A 638 0.38 14.53 -5.64
C GLN A 638 0.86 13.93 -4.31
N ASN A 639 1.77 14.64 -3.64
CA ASN A 639 2.34 14.27 -2.32
C ASN A 639 3.00 12.88 -2.34
N SER A 640 2.74 12.00 -1.39
CA SER A 640 3.50 10.77 -1.24
C SER A 640 3.26 9.76 -2.37
N PHE A 641 4.27 8.93 -2.68
CA PHE A 641 4.21 7.82 -3.62
C PHE A 641 3.89 6.51 -2.90
N ASN A 642 3.52 5.44 -3.62
CA ASN A 642 3.30 4.10 -3.08
C ASN A 642 2.32 4.08 -1.90
N PHE A 643 1.24 4.87 -2.01
CA PHE A 643 0.39 5.20 -0.87
C PHE A 643 -0.67 4.11 -0.58
N SER A 644 -0.65 3.55 0.64
CA SER A 644 -1.38 2.33 1.01
C SER A 644 -2.89 2.49 1.10
N TRP A 645 -3.45 3.53 1.72
CA TRP A 645 -4.92 3.63 1.65
C TRP A 645 -5.36 3.88 0.23
N SER A 646 -4.54 4.49 -0.63
CA SER A 646 -4.98 4.79 -1.98
C SER A 646 -5.12 3.50 -2.75
N ALA A 647 -4.12 2.62 -2.61
CA ALA A 647 -4.21 1.24 -3.06
C ALA A 647 -5.42 0.50 -2.47
N ALA A 648 -5.63 0.58 -1.14
CA ALA A 648 -6.75 -0.06 -0.46
C ALA A 648 -8.11 0.40 -1.00
N GLU A 649 -8.29 1.70 -1.22
CA GLU A 649 -9.57 2.29 -1.60
C GLU A 649 -9.85 2.12 -3.10
N TYR A 650 -8.84 2.20 -3.98
CA TYR A 650 -9.01 1.75 -5.36
C TYR A 650 -9.38 0.27 -5.44
N TYR A 651 -8.80 -0.57 -4.59
CA TYR A 651 -9.17 -1.97 -4.48
C TYR A 651 -10.64 -2.13 -4.02
N LEU A 652 -11.09 -1.38 -3.00
CA LEU A 652 -12.47 -1.41 -2.55
C LEU A 652 -13.46 -0.82 -3.57
N LEU A 653 -13.05 0.16 -4.38
CA LEU A 653 -13.86 0.83 -5.40
C LEU A 653 -14.31 -0.11 -6.53
N ILE A 654 -13.45 -1.08 -6.88
CA ILE A 654 -13.62 -1.96 -8.05
C ILE A 654 -14.10 -3.36 -7.68
N HIS A 655 -14.18 -3.67 -6.40
CA HIS A 655 -14.65 -4.96 -5.87
C HIS A 655 -16.06 -4.85 -5.28
N PRO A 656 -16.89 -5.90 -5.36
CA PRO A 656 -18.21 -5.92 -4.75
C PRO A 656 -18.13 -5.72 -3.24
N ARG A 657 -19.10 -4.99 -2.69
CA ARG A 657 -19.33 -5.00 -1.23
C ARG A 657 -19.98 -6.35 -0.90
N ARG A 658 -19.38 -7.08 0.02
CA ARG A 658 -19.94 -8.33 0.55
C ARG A 658 -20.56 -8.06 1.90
#